data_AF-A0A6A4RYA2-F1
#
_entry.id   AF-A0A6A4RYA2-F1
#
_cell.length_a   1.000
_cell.length_b   1.000
_cell.length_c   1.000
_cell.angle_alpha   90.00
_cell.angle_beta   90.00
_cell.angle_gamma   90.00
#
_symmetry.space_group_name_H-M   'P 1'
#
loop_
_entity.id
_entity.type
_entity.pdbx_description
1 polymer ?
#
loop_
_entity_poly.entity_id
_entity_poly.type
_entity_poly.pdbx_seq_one_letter_code
_entity_poly.pdbx_strand_id
1 'polypeptide(L)'
;MEEGQDFSLCGKAAVTEANLRDEYFWKLVADFIGPQSGEGLELEQAPCKNRLLIQVGLMREDNNFPWIAIVSWLKTIFPRHYSADFRRLIERGIAATSSLGSEARLTFLESDANFNFVGPICDSIGVERQHLLEMRDFSERAQSIEVTNGLILELSNFVTREKIAPVVIVSWLRNFNAEFCKNGNIQVAYRILKAKIKKLKQYYHNYETRSNRRNVAMENLLQSPFELVRKKTPRFLAKKRMRRDDYEKVKIKEEYESYEIMQGEGSEMSRGIIKKVILKEHVSVRDESDEDSKESSSGEETLDSKGEALTLLDIAMLSVQKLSSVYGGKTATCKQVSLDLLKNHYNLTCKEHPAMAEFESKLESLGEDVSLASPVVFLNYNANFLVEVHDAVEQHITSFEKEITLSTGEKLGRDKLPKFKNFVNMTESATSRYIHMACGVLSPGTSDWQNYRKHWVAFCEEKKNPSRIAVNRSNRFNNYFEAAAGLIHHHKEIAPFFSDLLSLDNDECPNVILESVAADANDSVIQSLVCVMAIVYCKVLGPYWQLLKSGGEYSLFGKYMLCLYQKFLDWSKDPSTLLEPEEATNVFLQFPLQEKTFEGVFDFCGQWHTNRDMIRACLKRAIKVIAAVTEEHLKDFLPGGKFSQLPSPDLSSQMVSCTFSVLMAEYPYGNAYHHKKKRPGKPSKCSSHKNSSTDSSQEDDESESCDDDDDDSDKSFDSQAKRYSHSGQKDASSTKREKSVTVHQEEIVENMDRDYIIAMVSRNRGPCKTQQDVDKMMLRFDGKTRAEKREAIRCEILYQKMILNNTDPNLDCLFRNSTEMVIKLKLALPRVKPGYSLVLEPKRTKQKPVLQDPAAASSSMGGLGYR
;
A
#
# COMPACT_ATOMS: atom_id res chain seq x y z
N MET A 1 -27.96 25.17 65.52
CA MET A 1 -26.86 24.19 65.62
C MET A 1 -26.94 23.28 64.41
N GLU A 2 -25.80 22.69 64.05
CA GLU A 2 -25.55 21.59 63.10
C GLU A 2 -26.71 21.07 62.23
N GLU A 3 -26.50 21.05 60.92
CA GLU A 3 -26.48 19.82 60.10
C GLU A 3 -25.84 20.09 58.72
N GLY A 4 -25.32 19.06 58.05
CA GLY A 4 -24.96 19.08 56.62
C GLY A 4 -23.63 19.74 56.21
N GLN A 5 -22.49 19.07 56.46
CA GLN A 5 -21.26 19.29 55.67
C GLN A 5 -21.07 18.14 54.66
N ASP A 6 -21.17 18.46 53.37
CA ASP A 6 -21.01 17.48 52.28
C ASP A 6 -19.55 17.05 52.10
N PHE A 7 -19.29 15.75 52.22
CA PHE A 7 -18.03 15.13 51.81
C PHE A 7 -17.94 15.04 50.27
N SER A 8 -17.49 16.11 49.64
CA SER A 8 -17.19 16.13 48.20
C SER A 8 -15.95 15.27 47.89
N LEU A 9 -16.18 13.99 47.58
CA LEU A 9 -15.15 13.10 47.02
C LEU A 9 -14.77 13.59 45.62
N CYS A 10 -13.70 14.38 45.56
CA CYS A 10 -13.26 15.08 44.35
C CYS A 10 -12.94 14.10 43.20
N GLY A 11 -13.89 13.97 42.27
CA GLY A 11 -13.71 13.21 41.04
C GLY A 11 -12.59 13.80 40.19
N LYS A 12 -11.66 12.95 39.71
CA LYS A 12 -10.49 13.38 38.92
C LYS A 12 -10.91 14.24 37.73
N ALA A 13 -10.60 15.53 37.76
CA ALA A 13 -10.82 16.42 36.64
C ALA A 13 -10.03 15.93 35.41
N ALA A 14 -10.75 15.56 34.35
CA ALA A 14 -10.14 15.14 33.09
C ALA A 14 -9.35 16.30 32.48
N VAL A 15 -8.10 16.04 32.09
CA VAL A 15 -7.20 17.06 31.55
C VAL A 15 -7.56 17.35 30.10
N THR A 16 -7.89 18.60 29.80
CA THR A 16 -7.87 19.14 28.44
C THR A 16 -6.51 19.77 28.15
N GLU A 17 -6.00 19.60 26.94
CA GLU A 17 -4.68 20.12 26.51
C GLU A 17 -4.57 21.65 26.66
N ALA A 18 -5.71 22.34 26.59
CA ALA A 18 -5.82 23.78 26.85
C ALA A 18 -5.32 24.21 28.23
N ASN A 19 -5.34 23.32 29.24
CA ASN A 19 -4.89 23.63 30.61
C ASN A 19 -3.36 23.55 30.80
N LEU A 20 -2.59 23.25 29.74
CA LEU A 20 -1.13 23.20 29.78
C LEU A 20 -0.45 24.37 29.05
N ARG A 21 -1.16 25.11 28.19
CA ARG A 21 -0.62 26.32 27.54
C ARG A 21 -0.65 27.51 28.50
N ASP A 22 0.40 28.33 28.48
CA ASP A 22 0.51 29.56 29.28
C ASP A 22 0.94 30.76 28.41
N GLU A 23 1.15 31.93 29.03
CA GLU A 23 1.59 33.15 28.32
C GLU A 23 3.00 33.04 27.71
N TYR A 24 3.79 32.04 28.10
CA TYR A 24 5.14 31.80 27.59
C TYR A 24 5.10 31.01 26.28
N PHE A 25 4.09 30.15 26.08
CA PHE A 25 3.87 29.38 24.84
C PHE A 25 3.95 30.23 23.57
N TRP A 26 3.26 31.38 23.52
CA TRP A 26 3.25 32.23 22.32
C TRP A 26 4.58 32.95 22.08
N LYS A 27 5.33 33.28 23.14
CA LYS A 27 6.70 33.82 23.02
C LYS A 27 7.65 32.76 22.46
N LEU A 28 7.49 31.52 22.93
CA LEU A 28 8.27 30.37 22.49
C LEU A 28 8.02 30.02 21.01
N VAL A 29 6.76 30.10 20.54
CA VAL A 29 6.42 30.00 19.11
C VAL A 29 7.07 31.12 18.29
N ALA A 30 7.09 32.36 18.82
CA ALA A 30 7.68 33.50 18.13
C ALA A 30 9.21 33.42 17.99
N ASP A 31 9.93 32.95 19.02
CA ASP A 31 11.39 32.73 18.93
C ASP A 31 11.74 31.66 17.89
N PHE A 32 11.05 30.51 17.94
CA PHE A 32 11.32 29.38 17.03
C PHE A 32 11.01 29.70 15.56
N ILE A 33 10.04 30.57 15.27
CA ILE A 33 9.74 31.03 13.90
C ILE A 33 10.65 32.20 13.48
N GLY A 34 11.12 33.01 14.44
CA GLY A 34 11.92 34.21 14.22
C GLY A 34 13.43 34.00 14.45
N PRO A 35 14.03 34.63 15.47
CA PRO A 35 15.49 34.70 15.64
C PRO A 35 16.15 33.37 16.00
N GLN A 36 15.42 32.40 16.56
CA GLN A 36 15.93 31.10 17.00
C GLN A 36 17.10 31.15 18.00
N SER A 37 17.27 32.26 18.73
CA SER A 37 18.37 32.46 19.67
C SER A 37 18.00 32.15 21.13
N GLY A 38 16.72 32.26 21.51
CA GLY A 38 16.28 32.11 22.90
C GLY A 38 16.65 33.28 23.82
N GLU A 39 17.34 34.31 23.32
CA GLU A 39 17.75 35.50 24.08
C GLU A 39 16.52 36.24 24.65
N GLY A 40 15.49 36.43 23.82
CA GLY A 40 14.21 37.05 24.21
C GLY A 40 13.33 36.19 25.14
N LEU A 41 13.84 35.06 25.59
CA LEU A 41 13.19 34.10 26.49
C LEU A 41 13.96 33.88 27.81
N GLU A 42 15.13 34.53 27.98
CA GLU A 42 16.03 34.44 29.16
C GLU A 42 16.57 33.02 29.46
N LEU A 43 16.50 32.11 28.47
CA LEU A 43 16.75 30.68 28.65
C LEU A 43 18.21 30.30 28.94
N GLU A 44 19.15 31.20 28.71
CA GLU A 44 20.58 30.97 29.01
C GLU A 44 20.92 31.08 30.49
N GLN A 45 20.08 31.75 31.30
CA GLN A 45 20.40 32.12 32.69
C GLN A 45 19.71 31.22 33.74
N ALA A 46 18.57 30.62 33.40
CA ALA A 46 17.77 29.80 34.30
C ALA A 46 17.93 28.29 34.03
N PRO A 47 17.77 27.41 35.04
CA PRO A 47 17.68 25.97 34.79
C PRO A 47 16.42 25.67 33.95
N CYS A 48 16.57 24.81 32.95
CA CYS A 48 15.47 24.42 32.08
C CYS A 48 14.43 23.60 32.86
N LYS A 49 13.27 24.18 33.15
CA LYS A 49 12.15 23.48 33.81
C LYS A 49 11.44 22.51 32.86
N ASN A 50 10.85 21.44 33.41
CA ASN A 50 10.04 20.50 32.63
C ASN A 50 8.88 21.19 31.89
N ARG A 51 8.29 22.24 32.50
CA ARG A 51 7.30 23.13 31.89
C ARG A 51 7.73 23.66 30.51
N LEU A 52 8.98 24.10 30.35
CA LEU A 52 9.49 24.60 29.07
C LEU A 52 9.44 23.53 27.99
N LEU A 53 10.01 22.36 28.29
CA LEU A 53 10.04 21.22 27.37
C LEU A 53 8.64 20.77 26.96
N ILE A 54 7.66 20.87 27.86
CA ILE A 54 6.25 20.58 27.55
C ILE A 54 5.65 21.64 26.62
N GLN A 55 5.92 22.95 26.80
CA GLN A 55 5.49 23.97 25.84
C GLN A 55 6.10 23.73 24.44
N VAL A 56 7.37 23.33 24.36
CA VAL A 56 8.02 22.97 23.09
C VAL A 56 7.36 21.74 22.45
N GLY A 57 6.97 20.75 23.25
CA GLY A 57 6.20 19.59 22.81
C GLY A 57 4.83 19.96 22.25
N LEU A 58 4.09 20.82 22.92
CA LEU A 58 2.80 21.34 22.43
C LEU A 58 2.97 22.15 21.15
N MET A 59 3.99 23.03 21.07
CA MET A 59 4.33 23.78 19.85
C MET A 59 4.58 22.84 18.66
N ARG A 60 5.31 21.74 18.90
CA ARG A 60 5.63 20.72 17.89
C ARG A 60 4.39 20.04 17.33
N GLU A 61 3.38 19.82 18.16
CA GLU A 61 2.13 19.14 17.76
C GLU A 61 1.14 20.12 17.12
N ASP A 62 0.94 21.30 17.70
CA ASP A 62 0.04 22.35 17.18
C ASP A 62 0.46 22.83 15.78
N ASN A 63 1.76 22.93 15.51
CA ASN A 63 2.31 23.48 14.26
C ASN A 63 2.91 22.42 13.32
N ASN A 64 2.83 21.13 13.67
CA ASN A 64 3.42 20.00 12.93
C ASN A 64 4.93 20.09 12.63
N PHE A 65 5.69 20.87 13.42
CA PHE A 65 7.12 21.08 13.17
C PHE A 65 7.95 19.78 13.19
N PRO A 66 9.00 19.69 12.34
CA PRO A 66 9.84 18.51 12.25
C PRO A 66 10.82 18.44 13.44
N TRP A 67 10.91 17.26 14.07
CA TRP A 67 11.74 17.02 15.25
C TRP A 67 13.21 17.46 15.09
N ILE A 68 13.77 17.34 13.87
CA ILE A 68 15.16 17.73 13.61
C ILE A 68 15.42 19.23 13.84
N ALA A 69 14.47 20.10 13.48
CA ALA A 69 14.61 21.54 13.67
C ALA A 69 14.52 21.92 15.15
N ILE A 70 13.53 21.39 15.86
CA ILE A 70 13.34 21.63 17.30
C ILE A 70 14.55 21.12 18.11
N VAL A 71 15.04 19.92 17.82
CA VAL A 71 16.22 19.38 18.51
C VAL A 71 17.49 20.17 18.17
N SER A 72 17.61 20.74 16.96
CA SER A 72 18.73 21.62 16.61
C SER A 72 18.67 22.93 17.40
N TRP A 73 17.51 23.60 17.44
CA TRP A 73 17.28 24.85 18.15
C TRP A 73 17.50 24.71 19.67
N LEU A 74 16.95 23.65 20.30
CA LEU A 74 17.20 23.37 21.72
C LEU A 74 18.67 23.11 22.05
N LYS A 75 19.46 22.57 21.10
CA LYS A 75 20.91 22.39 21.25
C LYS A 75 21.69 23.70 21.12
N THR A 76 21.16 24.69 20.40
CA THR A 76 21.69 26.06 20.35
C THR A 76 21.46 26.77 21.68
N ILE A 77 20.22 26.71 22.21
CA ILE A 77 19.84 27.38 23.47
C ILE A 77 20.51 26.73 24.69
N PHE A 78 20.65 25.41 24.72
CA PHE A 78 21.25 24.69 25.85
C PHE A 78 22.57 24.00 25.46
N PRO A 79 23.65 24.76 25.15
CA PRO A 79 24.90 24.20 24.64
C PRO A 79 25.60 23.30 25.67
N ARG A 80 25.45 23.59 26.97
CA ARG A 80 25.91 22.72 28.09
C ARG A 80 25.25 21.33 28.09
N HIS A 81 24.12 21.18 27.39
CA HIS A 81 23.35 19.94 27.28
C HIS A 81 23.22 19.46 25.82
N TYR A 82 24.17 19.83 24.95
CA TYR A 82 24.16 19.46 23.53
C TYR A 82 23.97 17.94 23.27
N SER A 83 24.41 17.05 24.16
CA SER A 83 24.23 15.60 24.02
C SER A 83 22.93 15.04 24.61
N ALA A 84 22.04 15.88 25.16
CA ALA A 84 20.77 15.44 25.76
C ALA A 84 19.76 14.95 24.72
N ASP A 85 18.87 14.05 25.16
CA ASP A 85 17.79 13.49 24.33
C ASP A 85 16.53 14.35 24.44
N PHE A 86 16.60 15.58 23.93
CA PHE A 86 15.48 16.55 24.02
C PHE A 86 14.15 15.96 23.53
N ARG A 87 14.17 15.15 22.45
CA ARG A 87 12.96 14.46 21.96
C ARG A 87 12.37 13.52 23.03
N ARG A 88 13.16 12.59 23.58
CA ARG A 88 12.65 11.65 24.61
C ARG A 88 12.31 12.33 25.93
N LEU A 89 13.01 13.41 26.30
CA LEU A 89 12.69 14.23 27.46
C LEU A 89 11.31 14.88 27.32
N ILE A 90 11.02 15.48 26.16
CA ILE A 90 9.71 16.08 25.86
C ILE A 90 8.61 15.02 25.80
N GLU A 91 8.82 13.92 25.05
CA GLU A 91 7.86 12.81 24.95
C GLU A 91 7.54 12.19 26.33
N ARG A 92 8.53 12.07 27.23
CA ARG A 92 8.33 11.64 28.63
C ARG A 92 7.64 12.71 29.48
N GLY A 93 8.01 13.98 29.36
CA GLY A 93 7.44 15.09 30.13
C GLY A 93 5.93 15.25 29.91
N ILE A 94 5.47 15.09 28.67
CA ILE A 94 4.04 15.06 28.32
C ILE A 94 3.36 13.85 28.99
N ALA A 95 3.96 12.66 28.92
CA ALA A 95 3.40 11.44 29.50
C ALA A 95 3.30 11.49 31.03
N ALA A 96 4.31 12.04 31.72
CA ALA A 96 4.31 12.26 33.17
C ALA A 96 3.26 13.30 33.59
N THR A 97 3.21 14.45 32.91
CA THR A 97 2.19 15.49 33.15
C THR A 97 0.77 14.96 33.01
N SER A 98 0.56 14.04 32.06
CA SER A 98 -0.71 13.38 31.81
C SER A 98 -1.12 12.33 32.86
N SER A 99 -0.16 11.77 33.62
CA SER A 99 -0.42 10.72 34.63
C SER A 99 -0.50 11.25 36.06
N LEU A 100 0.14 12.40 36.35
CA LEU A 100 0.17 13.02 37.67
C LEU A 100 -1.15 13.73 38.03
N GLY A 101 -1.48 13.73 39.33
CA GLY A 101 -2.56 14.54 39.91
C GLY A 101 -2.25 16.05 39.93
N SER A 102 -3.24 16.90 40.22
CA SER A 102 -3.14 18.36 40.11
C SER A 102 -1.93 18.98 40.83
N GLU A 103 -1.76 18.67 42.12
CA GLU A 103 -0.67 19.20 42.95
C GLU A 103 0.70 18.69 42.48
N ALA A 104 0.88 17.37 42.39
CA ALA A 104 2.13 16.75 41.91
C ALA A 104 2.50 17.17 40.48
N ARG A 105 1.52 17.50 39.62
CA ARG A 105 1.76 18.04 38.28
C ARG A 105 2.34 19.45 38.34
N LEU A 106 1.87 20.32 39.23
CA LEU A 106 2.45 21.66 39.42
C LEU A 106 3.90 21.54 39.93
N THR A 107 4.15 20.66 40.90
CA THR A 107 5.51 20.36 41.38
C THR A 107 6.42 19.82 40.27
N PHE A 108 5.90 18.95 39.39
CA PHE A 108 6.66 18.41 38.26
C PHE A 108 6.91 19.43 37.14
N LEU A 109 5.96 20.32 36.85
CA LEU A 109 6.12 21.37 35.86
C LEU A 109 7.22 22.37 36.28
N GLU A 110 7.21 22.77 37.55
CA GLU A 110 8.16 23.73 38.10
C GLU A 110 9.53 23.16 38.50
N SER A 111 9.71 21.83 38.44
CA SER A 111 11.00 21.19 38.66
C SER A 111 11.90 21.21 37.42
N ASP A 112 13.21 21.09 37.65
CA ASP A 112 14.22 21.09 36.60
C ASP A 112 14.14 19.82 35.72
N ALA A 113 14.48 19.98 34.44
CA ALA A 113 14.57 18.88 33.49
C ALA A 113 15.82 18.03 33.75
N ASN A 114 15.63 16.72 33.89
CA ASN A 114 16.74 15.80 34.15
C ASN A 114 17.62 15.59 32.89
N PHE A 115 18.60 16.45 32.66
CA PHE A 115 19.57 16.29 31.57
C PHE A 115 20.55 15.11 31.75
N ASN A 116 20.57 14.47 32.93
CA ASN A 116 21.26 13.19 33.12
C ASN A 116 20.45 11.97 32.62
N PHE A 117 19.26 12.18 32.03
CA PHE A 117 18.42 11.13 31.48
C PHE A 117 19.09 10.37 30.30
N VAL A 118 19.33 9.07 30.51
CA VAL A 118 19.79 8.14 29.47
C VAL A 118 18.62 7.72 28.58
N GLY A 119 17.54 7.28 29.22
CA GLY A 119 16.29 6.76 28.66
C GLY A 119 15.42 6.13 29.74
N PRO A 120 14.20 5.66 29.42
CA PRO A 120 13.22 5.21 30.40
C PRO A 120 13.62 3.98 31.23
N ILE A 121 14.45 3.06 30.72
CA ILE A 121 14.78 1.81 31.44
C ILE A 121 15.96 2.02 32.39
N CYS A 122 16.98 2.77 31.99
CA CYS A 122 18.07 3.19 32.87
C CYS A 122 17.56 4.12 33.98
N ASP A 123 16.63 5.03 33.66
CA ASP A 123 16.00 5.92 34.63
C ASP A 123 15.23 5.14 35.72
N SER A 124 14.52 4.06 35.38
CA SER A 124 13.75 3.26 36.35
C SER A 124 14.60 2.49 37.37
N ILE A 125 15.93 2.46 37.22
CA ILE A 125 16.90 1.91 38.19
C ILE A 125 17.92 2.96 38.68
N GLY A 126 17.68 4.26 38.43
CA GLY A 126 18.60 5.33 38.83
C GLY A 126 19.98 5.24 38.16
N VAL A 127 20.03 4.81 36.90
CA VAL A 127 21.23 4.81 36.06
C VAL A 127 21.24 6.08 35.21
N GLU A 128 21.95 7.08 35.71
CA GLU A 128 22.13 8.38 35.09
C GLU A 128 23.29 8.42 34.10
N ARG A 129 23.32 9.46 33.26
CA ARG A 129 24.39 9.77 32.29
C ARG A 129 25.78 9.68 32.92
N GLN A 130 25.97 10.22 34.13
CA GLN A 130 27.24 10.17 34.85
C GLN A 130 27.66 8.73 35.19
N HIS A 131 26.73 7.88 35.63
CA HIS A 131 27.02 6.48 35.97
C HIS A 131 27.51 5.68 34.75
N LEU A 132 26.95 5.94 33.57
CA LEU A 132 27.42 5.32 32.32
C LEU A 132 28.75 5.88 31.82
N LEU A 133 28.94 7.21 31.84
CA LEU A 133 30.17 7.86 31.35
C LEU A 133 31.39 7.54 32.22
N GLU A 134 31.23 7.53 33.55
CA GLU A 134 32.29 7.21 34.50
C GLU A 134 32.50 5.71 34.71
N MET A 135 31.76 4.85 33.99
CA MET A 135 31.83 3.39 34.11
C MET A 135 31.60 2.86 35.54
N ARG A 136 30.81 3.57 36.35
CA ARG A 136 30.52 3.17 37.74
C ARG A 136 29.83 1.81 37.78
N ASP A 137 30.07 1.03 38.83
CA ASP A 137 29.30 -0.19 39.09
C ASP A 137 27.88 0.20 39.55
N PHE A 138 26.87 -0.35 38.89
CA PHE A 138 25.46 -0.25 39.25
C PHE A 138 24.77 -1.63 39.25
N SER A 139 25.55 -2.71 39.35
CA SER A 139 25.08 -4.10 39.31
C SER A 139 24.02 -4.39 40.36
N GLU A 140 24.13 -3.85 41.58
CA GLU A 140 23.11 -3.99 42.63
C GLU A 140 21.73 -3.43 42.22
N ARG A 141 21.71 -2.35 41.43
CA ARG A 141 20.47 -1.74 40.92
C ARG A 141 19.94 -2.45 39.68
N ALA A 142 20.83 -3.02 38.87
CA ALA A 142 20.51 -3.66 37.61
C ALA A 142 20.15 -5.16 37.73
N GLN A 143 20.53 -5.83 38.82
CA GLN A 143 20.23 -7.25 39.11
C GLN A 143 18.73 -7.61 39.04
N SER A 144 17.84 -6.64 39.22
CA SER A 144 16.38 -6.81 39.21
C SER A 144 15.73 -6.67 37.82
N ILE A 145 16.48 -6.28 36.78
CA ILE A 145 15.96 -6.06 35.42
C ILE A 145 16.52 -7.09 34.43
N GLU A 146 15.63 -7.82 33.75
CA GLU A 146 16.02 -8.63 32.58
C GLU A 146 16.42 -7.72 31.41
N VAL A 147 17.49 -8.08 30.71
CA VAL A 147 17.99 -7.30 29.57
C VAL A 147 17.02 -7.46 28.39
N THR A 148 16.25 -6.42 28.10
CA THR A 148 15.28 -6.38 27.00
C THR A 148 15.85 -5.78 25.72
N ASN A 149 15.15 -5.98 24.60
CA ASN A 149 15.42 -5.27 23.35
C ASN A 149 15.40 -3.74 23.53
N GLY A 150 14.49 -3.22 24.36
CA GLY A 150 14.38 -1.79 24.68
C GLY A 150 15.66 -1.24 25.31
N LEU A 151 16.20 -1.93 26.32
CA LEU A 151 17.44 -1.53 27.01
C LEU A 151 18.64 -1.52 26.04
N ILE A 152 18.73 -2.51 25.15
CA ILE A 152 19.80 -2.60 24.15
C ILE A 152 19.73 -1.45 23.14
N LEU A 153 18.53 -1.04 22.72
CA LEU A 153 18.34 0.14 21.87
C LEU A 153 18.66 1.44 22.61
N GLU A 154 18.28 1.55 23.89
CA GLU A 154 18.55 2.69 24.76
C GLU A 154 20.05 2.93 24.92
N LEU A 155 20.81 1.93 25.39
CA LEU A 155 22.26 2.01 25.53
C LEU A 155 22.97 2.23 24.18
N SER A 156 22.51 1.57 23.11
CA SER A 156 23.12 1.75 21.78
C SER A 156 22.84 3.12 21.16
N ASN A 157 21.73 3.77 21.51
CA ASN A 157 21.45 5.14 21.09
C ASN A 157 22.24 6.14 21.95
N PHE A 158 22.37 5.91 23.26
CA PHE A 158 23.24 6.70 24.15
C PHE A 158 24.69 6.75 23.64
N VAL A 159 25.30 5.59 23.32
CA VAL A 159 26.63 5.52 22.68
C VAL A 159 26.72 6.36 21.41
N THR A 160 25.71 6.26 20.54
CA THR A 160 25.69 7.00 19.26
C THR A 160 25.59 8.52 19.50
N ARG A 161 24.88 8.94 20.54
CA ARG A 161 24.60 10.33 20.92
C ARG A 161 25.79 11.01 21.61
N GLU A 162 26.51 10.27 22.46
CA GLU A 162 27.69 10.71 23.20
C GLU A 162 29.02 10.42 22.44
N LYS A 163 28.97 9.87 21.22
CA LYS A 163 30.12 9.48 20.38
C LYS A 163 31.11 8.48 21.05
N ILE A 164 30.61 7.63 21.95
CA ILE A 164 31.42 6.65 22.70
C ILE A 164 31.79 5.47 21.79
N ALA A 165 32.91 4.80 22.07
CA ALA A 165 33.29 3.55 21.41
C ALA A 165 32.23 2.45 21.64
N PRO A 166 31.59 1.87 20.60
CA PRO A 166 30.47 0.93 20.75
C PRO A 166 30.75 -0.36 21.53
N VAL A 167 32.02 -0.73 21.72
CA VAL A 167 32.47 -1.85 22.56
C VAL A 167 32.06 -1.69 24.03
N VAL A 168 31.94 -0.44 24.53
CA VAL A 168 31.62 -0.12 25.93
C VAL A 168 30.27 -0.68 26.40
N ILE A 169 29.32 -0.88 25.46
CA ILE A 169 28.02 -1.52 25.74
C ILE A 169 28.19 -2.88 26.43
N VAL A 170 29.23 -3.64 26.09
CA VAL A 170 29.51 -4.94 26.74
C VAL A 170 29.80 -4.78 28.22
N SER A 171 30.58 -3.76 28.61
CA SER A 171 30.92 -3.49 30.01
C SER A 171 29.69 -3.06 30.81
N TRP A 172 28.81 -2.21 30.26
CA TRP A 172 27.56 -1.87 30.92
C TRP A 172 26.63 -3.08 31.08
N LEU A 173 26.51 -3.93 30.05
CA LEU A 173 25.66 -5.13 30.10
C LEU A 173 26.10 -6.17 31.14
N ARG A 174 27.37 -6.15 31.58
CA ARG A 174 27.83 -6.99 32.72
C ARG A 174 27.17 -6.62 34.05
N ASN A 175 26.71 -5.37 34.21
CA ASN A 175 25.99 -4.93 35.42
C ASN A 175 24.58 -5.56 35.48
N PHE A 176 23.90 -5.64 34.35
CA PHE A 176 22.58 -6.28 34.24
C PHE A 176 22.67 -7.81 34.21
N ASN A 177 23.78 -8.36 33.74
CA ASN A 177 23.98 -9.80 33.67
C ASN A 177 25.47 -10.16 33.87
N ALA A 178 25.83 -10.53 35.09
CA ALA A 178 27.17 -10.98 35.45
C ALA A 178 27.60 -12.29 34.76
N GLU A 179 26.70 -13.00 34.06
CA GLU A 179 27.05 -14.14 33.21
C GLU A 179 27.47 -13.74 31.79
N PHE A 180 27.14 -12.54 31.34
CA PHE A 180 27.61 -12.03 30.07
C PHE A 180 29.12 -11.72 30.17
N CYS A 181 29.90 -12.21 29.21
CA CYS A 181 31.35 -11.96 29.13
C CYS A 181 32.16 -12.39 30.39
N LYS A 182 31.77 -13.46 31.12
CA LYS A 182 32.56 -14.02 32.25
C LYS A 182 34.02 -14.32 31.89
N ASN A 183 34.30 -14.63 30.62
CA ASN A 183 35.63 -14.91 30.09
C ASN A 183 36.48 -13.65 29.80
N GLY A 184 36.02 -12.46 30.15
CA GLY A 184 36.77 -11.19 30.02
C GLY A 184 36.99 -10.69 28.58
N ASN A 185 36.69 -11.47 27.54
CA ASN A 185 36.94 -11.09 26.16
C ASN A 185 35.85 -10.16 25.59
N ILE A 186 35.94 -8.88 25.97
CA ILE A 186 35.01 -7.81 25.61
C ILE A 186 34.86 -7.68 24.08
N GLN A 187 35.96 -7.83 23.32
CA GLN A 187 35.95 -7.68 21.86
C GLN A 187 35.17 -8.80 21.15
N VAL A 188 35.35 -10.06 21.56
CA VAL A 188 34.58 -11.19 21.01
C VAL A 188 33.11 -11.10 21.40
N ALA A 189 32.81 -10.73 22.65
CA ALA A 189 31.43 -10.48 23.09
C ALA A 189 30.78 -9.35 22.27
N TYR A 190 31.51 -8.25 22.00
CA TYR A 190 31.01 -7.16 21.17
C TYR A 190 30.81 -7.58 19.70
N ARG A 191 31.72 -8.38 19.12
CA ARG A 191 31.59 -8.89 17.74
C ARG A 191 30.27 -9.65 17.54
N ILE A 192 29.90 -10.50 18.50
CA ILE A 192 28.62 -11.24 18.50
C ILE A 192 27.43 -10.29 18.73
N LEU A 193 27.56 -9.36 19.68
CA LEU A 193 26.51 -8.39 20.03
C LEU A 193 26.18 -7.44 18.87
N LYS A 194 27.20 -6.94 18.15
CA LYS A 194 27.10 -6.01 17.00
C LYS A 194 26.15 -6.55 15.91
N ALA A 195 26.22 -7.84 15.60
CA ALA A 195 25.35 -8.48 14.62
C ALA A 195 23.88 -8.52 15.08
N LYS A 196 23.63 -8.84 16.35
CA LYS A 196 22.28 -8.80 16.95
C LYS A 196 21.72 -7.36 16.99
N ILE A 197 22.51 -6.39 17.43
CA ILE A 197 22.11 -4.96 17.48
C ILE A 197 21.79 -4.43 16.08
N LYS A 198 22.57 -4.77 15.05
CA LYS A 198 22.28 -4.36 13.66
C LYS A 198 20.90 -4.85 13.20
N LYS A 199 20.57 -6.12 13.44
CA LYS A 199 19.24 -6.68 13.14
C LYS A 199 18.14 -5.97 13.94
N LEU A 200 18.33 -5.77 15.25
CA LEU A 200 17.35 -5.10 16.11
C LEU A 200 17.06 -3.65 15.69
N LYS A 201 18.10 -2.86 15.34
CA LYS A 201 17.89 -1.49 14.81
C LYS A 201 17.14 -1.49 13.48
N GLN A 202 17.40 -2.48 12.61
CA GLN A 202 16.67 -2.62 11.34
C GLN A 202 15.19 -2.95 11.55
N TYR A 203 14.87 -3.90 12.44
CA TYR A 203 13.46 -4.18 12.79
C TYR A 203 12.78 -2.96 13.43
N TYR A 204 13.43 -2.29 14.38
CA TYR A 204 12.90 -1.10 15.04
C TYR A 204 12.54 0.03 14.05
N HIS A 205 13.44 0.33 13.11
CA HIS A 205 13.22 1.38 12.10
C HIS A 205 12.05 1.04 11.14
N ASN A 206 11.84 -0.24 10.83
CA ASN A 206 10.69 -0.71 10.04
C ASN A 206 9.33 -0.53 10.78
N TYR A 207 9.34 -0.38 12.11
CA TYR A 207 8.16 -0.05 12.90
C TYR A 207 8.02 1.47 13.15
N GLU A 208 9.12 2.22 13.36
CA GLU A 208 9.07 3.69 13.54
C GLU A 208 8.62 4.43 12.28
N THR A 209 8.89 3.87 11.09
CA THR A 209 8.45 4.44 9.79
C THR A 209 6.98 4.21 9.46
N ARG A 210 6.23 3.42 10.27
CA ARG A 210 4.78 3.22 10.10
C ARG A 210 4.01 4.20 10.99
N SER A 211 3.12 4.99 10.38
CA SER A 211 2.35 6.06 11.03
C SER A 211 1.26 5.53 11.99
N ASN A 212 1.65 4.98 13.14
CA ASN A 212 0.77 4.55 14.23
C ASN A 212 1.43 4.80 15.59
N ARG A 213 0.98 5.85 16.31
CA ARG A 213 1.19 5.96 17.76
C ARG A 213 0.49 4.76 18.44
N ARG A 214 1.22 4.02 19.29
CA ARG A 214 0.80 2.77 19.97
C ARG A 214 0.62 1.55 19.05
N ASN A 215 1.71 1.13 18.40
CA ASN A 215 1.82 -0.27 17.93
C ASN A 215 2.11 -1.20 19.13
N VAL A 216 1.10 -1.97 19.58
CA VAL A 216 1.28 -2.99 20.63
C VAL A 216 2.38 -4.00 20.26
N ALA A 217 2.51 -4.35 18.97
CA ALA A 217 3.59 -5.20 18.48
C ALA A 217 5.00 -4.58 18.68
N MET A 218 5.14 -3.26 18.67
CA MET A 218 6.40 -2.56 18.93
C MET A 218 6.70 -2.50 20.43
N GLU A 219 5.69 -2.30 21.27
CA GLU A 219 5.83 -2.35 22.73
C GLU A 219 6.22 -3.78 23.18
N ASN A 220 5.56 -4.81 22.64
CA ASN A 220 5.92 -6.22 22.84
C ASN A 220 7.36 -6.51 22.36
N LEU A 221 7.77 -5.99 21.19
CA LEU A 221 9.15 -6.15 20.70
C LEU A 221 10.16 -5.52 21.66
N LEU A 222 9.89 -4.31 22.17
CA LEU A 222 10.78 -3.59 23.10
C LEU A 222 10.85 -4.26 24.48
N GLN A 223 9.74 -4.81 24.98
CA GLN A 223 9.66 -5.52 26.25
C GLN A 223 10.26 -6.94 26.19
N SER A 224 10.30 -7.57 25.01
CA SER A 224 10.81 -8.94 24.88
C SER A 224 12.31 -9.06 25.26
N PRO A 225 12.73 -10.17 25.91
CA PRO A 225 14.11 -10.37 26.35
C PRO A 225 15.11 -10.43 25.20
N PHE A 226 16.24 -9.76 25.35
CA PHE A 226 17.39 -9.86 24.46
C PHE A 226 18.37 -10.90 25.00
N GLU A 227 18.49 -12.03 24.32
CA GLU A 227 19.40 -13.11 24.74
C GLU A 227 20.89 -12.67 24.68
N LEU A 228 21.46 -12.26 25.81
CA LEU A 228 22.90 -12.06 25.95
C LEU A 228 23.68 -13.38 25.95
N VAL A 229 23.14 -14.41 26.58
CA VAL A 229 23.72 -15.75 26.71
C VAL A 229 22.71 -16.78 26.21
N ARG A 230 23.16 -17.75 25.40
CA ARG A 230 22.31 -18.86 24.91
C ARG A 230 21.91 -19.77 26.08
N LYS A 231 20.69 -19.63 26.61
CA LYS A 231 20.11 -20.58 27.58
C LYS A 231 19.96 -21.95 26.90
N LYS A 232 20.81 -22.94 27.25
CA LYS A 232 20.66 -24.34 26.79
C LYS A 232 19.38 -24.93 27.38
N THR A 233 18.34 -25.13 26.57
CA THR A 233 17.08 -25.75 27.02
C THR A 233 17.29 -27.22 27.42
N PRO A 234 16.73 -27.70 28.56
CA PRO A 234 16.90 -29.09 28.97
C PRO A 234 16.11 -30.06 28.09
N ARG A 235 16.80 -30.96 27.38
CA ARG A 235 16.16 -32.08 26.67
C ARG A 235 15.73 -33.16 27.68
N PHE A 236 14.42 -33.35 27.86
CA PHE A 236 13.88 -34.56 28.48
C PHE A 236 13.63 -35.65 27.41
N LEU A 237 13.80 -36.92 27.82
CA LEU A 237 13.69 -38.10 26.96
C LEU A 237 12.36 -38.82 27.14
N ALA A 238 11.93 -39.52 26.09
CA ALA A 238 10.64 -40.21 26.02
C ALA A 238 10.53 -41.45 26.91
N LYS A 239 9.29 -41.88 27.18
CA LYS A 239 8.93 -43.26 27.55
C LYS A 239 7.89 -43.84 26.58
N LYS A 240 7.80 -45.18 26.55
CA LYS A 240 7.14 -45.96 25.50
C LYS A 240 5.60 -46.00 25.60
N ARG A 241 4.96 -45.78 24.45
CA ARG A 241 4.05 -46.72 23.75
C ARG A 241 2.96 -47.43 24.58
N MET A 242 1.70 -47.06 24.32
CA MET A 242 0.64 -48.04 24.02
C MET A 242 0.21 -47.88 22.55
N ARG A 243 -0.65 -48.78 22.05
CA ARG A 243 -0.79 -49.10 20.62
C ARG A 243 -2.25 -49.15 20.17
N ARG A 244 -2.55 -48.49 19.05
CA ARG A 244 -3.56 -48.85 18.03
C ARG A 244 -3.35 -48.02 16.76
N ASP A 245 -2.72 -48.62 15.76
CA ASP A 245 -3.31 -48.98 14.45
C ASP A 245 -4.64 -48.22 14.09
N ASP A 246 -4.90 -47.55 12.96
CA ASP A 246 -4.18 -47.17 11.70
C ASP A 246 -4.78 -45.80 11.22
N TYR A 247 -4.29 -44.97 10.29
CA TYR A 247 -3.62 -45.15 8.98
C TYR A 247 -2.56 -44.05 8.72
N GLU A 248 -1.85 -44.13 7.59
CA GLU A 248 -0.71 -43.26 7.24
C GLU A 248 -1.07 -41.81 6.88
N LYS A 249 -0.31 -40.85 7.44
CA LYS A 249 0.03 -39.59 6.76
C LYS A 249 1.56 -39.56 6.57
N VAL A 250 2.01 -39.81 5.35
CA VAL A 250 3.43 -39.74 4.99
C VAL A 250 3.89 -38.29 5.08
N LYS A 251 4.70 -37.97 6.10
CA LYS A 251 5.56 -36.79 6.06
C LYS A 251 6.81 -37.11 5.26
N ILE A 252 6.79 -36.76 3.97
CA ILE A 252 8.02 -36.59 3.21
C ILE A 252 8.89 -35.57 3.96
N LYS A 253 10.18 -35.89 4.12
CA LYS A 253 11.15 -34.92 4.63
C LYS A 253 11.53 -33.98 3.51
N GLU A 254 11.73 -32.70 3.82
CA GLU A 254 12.65 -31.87 3.06
C GLU A 254 14.07 -32.42 3.32
N GLU A 255 14.61 -33.22 2.39
CA GLU A 255 16.04 -33.49 2.31
C GLU A 255 16.66 -32.59 1.22
N TYR A 256 17.81 -32.03 1.55
CA TYR A 256 18.39 -30.87 0.86
C TYR A 256 19.34 -31.35 -0.24
N GLU A 257 18.80 -31.68 -1.41
CA GLU A 257 19.61 -32.13 -2.55
C GLU A 257 20.14 -30.94 -3.36
N SER A 258 21.46 -30.77 -3.33
CA SER A 258 22.21 -29.87 -4.19
C SER A 258 22.43 -30.50 -5.57
N TYR A 259 21.88 -29.91 -6.62
CA TYR A 259 22.13 -30.34 -8.01
C TYR A 259 23.20 -29.45 -8.65
N GLU A 260 24.42 -29.98 -8.77
CA GLU A 260 25.38 -29.51 -9.78
C GLU A 260 25.02 -30.08 -11.15
N ILE A 261 25.27 -29.31 -12.21
CA ILE A 261 24.81 -29.62 -13.56
C ILE A 261 25.84 -30.49 -14.29
N MET A 262 25.40 -31.61 -14.87
CA MET A 262 26.07 -32.22 -16.01
C MET A 262 25.07 -32.64 -17.09
N GLN A 263 25.26 -32.08 -18.29
CA GLN A 263 24.92 -32.73 -19.55
C GLN A 263 25.94 -33.85 -19.80
N GLY A 264 25.64 -34.94 -20.50
CA GLY A 264 24.38 -35.32 -21.14
C GLY A 264 24.58 -36.58 -21.99
N GLU A 265 23.47 -37.07 -22.58
CA GLU A 265 23.43 -38.21 -23.51
C GLU A 265 23.92 -39.57 -22.95
N GLY A 266 23.60 -40.65 -23.66
CA GLY A 266 24.04 -41.99 -23.29
C GLY A 266 23.85 -42.98 -24.44
N SER A 267 24.75 -43.96 -24.51
CA SER A 267 24.53 -45.18 -25.28
C SER A 267 25.41 -46.33 -24.78
N GLU A 268 24.92 -47.54 -25.07
CA GLU A 268 25.70 -48.77 -25.26
C GLU A 268 26.51 -49.37 -24.11
N MET A 269 27.09 -50.54 -24.42
CA MET A 269 27.32 -51.63 -23.50
C MET A 269 28.77 -52.12 -23.55
N SER A 270 29.28 -52.54 -22.39
CA SER A 270 30.40 -53.47 -22.20
C SER A 270 31.86 -52.94 -22.18
N ARG A 271 32.59 -53.43 -21.16
CA ARG A 271 34.04 -53.74 -21.11
C ARG A 271 35.08 -52.69 -21.58
N GLY A 272 35.71 -52.04 -20.59
CA GLY A 272 37.14 -52.31 -20.35
C GLY A 272 38.16 -51.15 -20.24
N ILE A 273 38.71 -50.97 -19.02
CA ILE A 273 40.17 -50.93 -18.73
C ILE A 273 41.03 -49.77 -19.33
N ILE A 274 41.53 -48.91 -18.41
CA ILE A 274 42.85 -48.19 -18.38
C ILE A 274 43.03 -46.76 -18.98
N LYS A 275 43.26 -45.82 -18.04
CA LYS A 275 44.23 -44.68 -17.97
C LYS A 275 44.35 -43.57 -19.07
N LYS A 276 43.99 -42.34 -18.65
CA LYS A 276 44.87 -41.19 -18.24
C LYS A 276 45.78 -40.48 -19.29
N VAL A 277 45.93 -39.15 -19.11
CA VAL A 277 46.97 -38.20 -19.66
C VAL A 277 46.69 -37.61 -21.07
N ILE A 278 47.04 -36.36 -21.45
CA ILE A 278 47.02 -35.01 -20.81
C ILE A 278 47.42 -33.92 -21.86
N LEU A 279 47.06 -32.64 -21.58
CA LEU A 279 47.56 -31.36 -22.14
C LEU A 279 47.33 -30.89 -23.59
N LYS A 280 47.16 -29.54 -23.65
CA LYS A 280 47.13 -28.57 -24.76
C LYS A 280 48.52 -28.35 -25.38
N GLU A 281 48.55 -27.73 -26.57
CA GLU A 281 49.28 -26.48 -26.97
C GLU A 281 49.08 -26.23 -28.50
N HIS A 282 49.43 -25.09 -29.13
CA HIS A 282 49.05 -23.67 -28.94
C HIS A 282 49.47 -22.85 -30.21
N VAL A 283 48.71 -21.81 -30.60
CA VAL A 283 49.10 -20.63 -31.48
C VAL A 283 49.51 -20.81 -32.97
N SER A 284 48.72 -20.25 -33.89
CA SER A 284 49.07 -19.15 -34.86
C SER A 284 47.93 -18.95 -35.90
N VAL A 285 47.15 -17.84 -35.92
CA VAL A 285 47.39 -16.46 -36.42
C VAL A 285 46.91 -16.21 -37.87
N ARG A 286 45.74 -15.53 -37.99
CA ARG A 286 45.29 -14.55 -39.02
C ARG A 286 45.10 -14.99 -40.49
N ASP A 287 44.20 -14.39 -41.29
CA ASP A 287 43.13 -13.39 -41.02
C ASP A 287 42.00 -13.49 -42.08
N GLU A 288 40.87 -12.83 -41.80
CA GLU A 288 39.73 -12.49 -42.70
C GLU A 288 38.89 -13.65 -43.33
N SER A 289 37.55 -13.55 -43.44
CA SER A 289 36.55 -12.79 -42.67
C SER A 289 35.12 -13.27 -43.00
N ASP A 290 34.48 -14.05 -42.12
CA ASP A 290 33.02 -14.33 -42.14
C ASP A 290 32.61 -14.75 -40.72
N GLU A 291 31.68 -14.02 -40.06
CA GLU A 291 31.06 -14.45 -38.80
C GLU A 291 29.53 -14.36 -38.86
N ASP A 292 28.90 -15.52 -39.08
CA ASP A 292 27.49 -15.75 -38.76
C ASP A 292 27.24 -15.55 -37.26
N SER A 293 26.74 -14.37 -36.88
CA SER A 293 26.30 -14.08 -35.51
C SER A 293 25.03 -14.85 -35.15
N LYS A 294 25.17 -16.14 -34.79
CA LYS A 294 24.07 -16.94 -34.25
C LYS A 294 23.63 -16.39 -32.90
N GLU A 295 22.50 -15.70 -32.88
CA GLU A 295 21.85 -15.19 -31.67
C GLU A 295 21.45 -16.37 -30.77
N SER A 296 22.12 -16.48 -29.62
CA SER A 296 22.00 -17.63 -28.74
C SER A 296 20.83 -17.51 -27.78
N SER A 297 20.08 -18.59 -27.61
CA SER A 297 18.92 -18.64 -26.72
C SER A 297 19.34 -18.63 -25.25
N SER A 298 19.38 -17.45 -24.62
CA SER A 298 18.99 -17.32 -23.22
C SER A 298 17.46 -17.49 -23.15
N GLY A 299 16.89 -18.37 -22.33
CA GLY A 299 17.37 -18.84 -21.04
C GLY A 299 16.42 -18.27 -19.99
N GLU A 300 15.49 -19.09 -19.49
CA GLU A 300 14.40 -18.64 -18.62
C GLU A 300 14.92 -18.19 -17.24
N GLU A 301 15.30 -16.92 -17.12
CA GLU A 301 15.54 -16.31 -15.81
C GLU A 301 14.23 -16.20 -15.03
N THR A 302 14.23 -16.73 -13.81
CA THR A 302 13.09 -16.63 -12.88
C THR A 302 12.81 -15.16 -12.56
N LEU A 303 11.73 -14.61 -13.12
CA LEU A 303 11.34 -13.19 -13.01
C LEU A 303 10.84 -12.82 -11.61
N ASP A 304 11.74 -12.74 -10.63
CA ASP A 304 11.43 -12.23 -9.31
C ASP A 304 11.43 -10.68 -9.27
N SER A 305 10.25 -10.13 -9.00
CA SER A 305 10.05 -8.79 -8.45
C SER A 305 10.66 -7.57 -9.18
N LYS A 306 10.42 -7.44 -10.48
CA LYS A 306 10.22 -6.10 -11.08
C LYS A 306 8.73 -5.75 -11.06
N GLY A 307 8.41 -4.48 -10.79
CA GLY A 307 7.06 -3.95 -10.95
C GLY A 307 6.82 -3.60 -12.42
N GLU A 308 5.74 -4.11 -13.01
CA GLU A 308 5.47 -3.89 -14.43
C GLU A 308 5.10 -2.44 -14.75
N ALA A 309 5.74 -1.86 -15.77
CA ALA A 309 5.41 -0.53 -16.23
C ALA A 309 4.03 -0.47 -16.91
N LEU A 310 3.38 0.68 -16.79
CA LEU A 310 2.17 1.05 -17.54
C LEU A 310 2.58 1.81 -18.79
N THR A 311 1.88 1.59 -19.90
CA THR A 311 2.03 2.36 -21.14
C THR A 311 1.22 3.67 -21.08
N LEU A 312 1.45 4.59 -22.00
CA LEU A 312 0.58 5.76 -22.14
C LEU A 312 -0.88 5.37 -22.49
N LEU A 313 -1.09 4.27 -23.22
CA LEU A 313 -2.41 3.74 -23.54
C LEU A 313 -3.14 3.23 -22.29
N ASP A 314 -2.46 2.52 -21.37
CA ASP A 314 -3.03 2.11 -20.08
C ASP A 314 -3.56 3.32 -19.29
N ILE A 315 -2.80 4.43 -19.27
CA ILE A 315 -3.19 5.68 -18.59
C ILE A 315 -4.37 6.36 -19.30
N ALA A 316 -4.41 6.36 -20.63
CA ALA A 316 -5.53 6.87 -21.40
C ALA A 316 -6.83 6.12 -21.08
N MET A 317 -6.78 4.78 -21.04
CA MET A 317 -7.92 3.92 -20.74
C MET A 317 -8.41 4.08 -19.30
N LEU A 318 -7.50 4.10 -18.32
CA LEU A 318 -7.82 4.40 -16.93
C LEU A 318 -8.43 5.80 -16.75
N SER A 319 -8.06 6.75 -17.60
CA SER A 319 -8.64 8.10 -17.61
C SER A 319 -10.06 8.08 -18.17
N VAL A 320 -10.31 7.43 -19.31
CA VAL A 320 -11.65 7.27 -19.90
C VAL A 320 -12.61 6.59 -18.92
N GLN A 321 -12.19 5.49 -18.27
CA GLN A 321 -13.01 4.79 -17.27
C GLN A 321 -13.36 5.68 -16.08
N LYS A 322 -12.37 6.31 -15.44
CA LYS A 322 -12.59 7.14 -14.24
C LYS A 322 -13.40 8.39 -14.54
N LEU A 323 -13.14 9.07 -15.66
CA LEU A 323 -13.91 10.24 -16.06
C LEU A 323 -15.36 9.85 -16.41
N SER A 324 -15.58 8.71 -17.08
CA SER A 324 -16.94 8.22 -17.38
C SER A 324 -17.74 7.95 -16.10
N SER A 325 -17.10 7.41 -15.05
CA SER A 325 -17.72 7.26 -13.73
C SER A 325 -18.06 8.61 -13.09
N VAL A 326 -17.14 9.59 -13.10
CA VAL A 326 -17.35 10.92 -12.52
C VAL A 326 -18.44 11.74 -13.25
N TYR A 327 -18.51 11.64 -14.58
CA TYR A 327 -19.50 12.35 -15.40
C TYR A 327 -20.83 11.59 -15.59
N GLY A 328 -21.01 10.44 -14.91
CA GLY A 328 -22.25 9.64 -14.98
C GLY A 328 -22.51 8.99 -16.34
N GLY A 329 -21.47 8.80 -17.16
CA GLY A 329 -21.54 8.20 -18.49
C GLY A 329 -20.59 8.86 -19.50
N LYS A 330 -20.55 8.29 -20.70
CA LYS A 330 -19.63 8.64 -21.81
C LYS A 330 -20.07 9.89 -22.58
N THR A 331 -20.38 10.96 -21.83
CA THR A 331 -20.87 12.24 -22.35
C THR A 331 -19.85 12.92 -23.27
N ALA A 332 -20.30 13.84 -24.14
CA ALA A 332 -19.40 14.62 -24.99
C ALA A 332 -18.36 15.41 -24.17
N THR A 333 -18.75 15.96 -23.03
CA THR A 333 -17.84 16.61 -22.07
C THR A 333 -16.80 15.64 -21.52
N CYS A 334 -17.21 14.41 -21.15
CA CYS A 334 -16.28 13.37 -20.72
C CYS A 334 -15.27 13.01 -21.83
N LYS A 335 -15.75 12.73 -23.05
CA LYS A 335 -14.90 12.40 -24.21
C LYS A 335 -13.90 13.52 -24.53
N GLN A 336 -14.30 14.80 -24.40
CA GLN A 336 -13.41 15.95 -24.54
C GLN A 336 -12.36 16.04 -23.42
N VAL A 337 -12.78 15.94 -22.15
CA VAL A 337 -11.86 16.03 -21.00
C VAL A 337 -10.86 14.88 -20.99
N SER A 338 -11.25 13.66 -21.39
CA SER A 338 -10.30 12.54 -21.55
C SER A 338 -9.28 12.78 -22.66
N LEU A 339 -9.69 13.39 -23.79
CA LEU A 339 -8.80 13.72 -24.90
C LEU A 339 -7.81 14.83 -24.50
N ASP A 340 -8.25 15.86 -23.78
CA ASP A 340 -7.36 16.95 -23.34
C ASP A 340 -6.41 16.49 -22.22
N LEU A 341 -6.85 15.57 -21.35
CA LEU A 341 -5.97 14.91 -20.39
C LEU A 341 -4.93 14.02 -21.10
N LEU A 342 -5.32 13.29 -22.15
CA LEU A 342 -4.41 12.50 -22.98
C LEU A 342 -3.37 13.37 -23.70
N LYS A 343 -3.76 14.52 -24.29
CA LYS A 343 -2.80 15.50 -24.87
C LYS A 343 -1.74 15.90 -23.84
N ASN A 344 -2.16 16.20 -22.61
CA ASN A 344 -1.23 16.57 -21.54
C ASN A 344 -0.27 15.42 -21.17
N HIS A 345 -0.78 14.19 -21.02
CA HIS A 345 0.07 13.01 -20.75
C HIS A 345 1.01 12.68 -21.92
N TYR A 346 0.57 12.85 -23.16
CA TYR A 346 1.38 12.65 -24.37
C TYR A 346 2.51 13.69 -24.45
N ASN A 347 2.19 14.98 -24.30
CA ASN A 347 3.16 16.09 -24.27
C ASN A 347 4.19 15.97 -23.12
N LEU A 348 3.84 15.27 -22.04
CA LEU A 348 4.75 14.91 -20.95
C LEU A 348 5.63 13.70 -21.32
N THR A 349 5.07 12.68 -21.97
CA THR A 349 5.78 11.46 -22.37
C THR A 349 6.85 11.77 -23.42
N CYS A 350 6.55 12.59 -24.42
CA CYS A 350 7.48 12.98 -25.49
C CYS A 350 8.71 13.77 -25.01
N LYS A 351 8.67 14.34 -23.79
CA LYS A 351 9.82 15.01 -23.16
C LYS A 351 10.82 14.03 -22.52
N GLU A 352 10.35 12.84 -22.13
CA GLU A 352 11.20 11.78 -21.56
C GLU A 352 11.56 10.72 -22.62
N HIS A 353 10.78 10.61 -23.71
CA HIS A 353 10.94 9.65 -24.80
C HIS A 353 11.08 10.34 -26.18
N PRO A 354 12.31 10.73 -26.60
CA PRO A 354 12.55 11.46 -27.85
C PRO A 354 12.01 10.78 -29.11
N ALA A 355 11.99 9.45 -29.15
CA ALA A 355 11.46 8.68 -30.28
C ALA A 355 9.97 8.98 -30.57
N MET A 356 9.17 9.33 -29.55
CA MET A 356 7.77 9.73 -29.76
C MET A 356 7.65 11.13 -30.37
N ALA A 357 8.54 12.06 -30.00
CA ALA A 357 8.60 13.39 -30.62
C ALA A 357 9.11 13.31 -32.08
N GLU A 358 10.06 12.43 -32.37
CA GLU A 358 10.53 12.16 -33.73
C GLU A 358 9.42 11.51 -34.59
N PHE A 359 8.67 10.57 -34.03
CA PHE A 359 7.51 9.93 -34.66
C PHE A 359 6.42 10.96 -35.02
N GLU A 360 6.10 11.88 -34.09
CA GLU A 360 5.13 12.94 -34.32
C GLU A 360 5.62 13.92 -35.39
N SER A 361 6.87 14.41 -35.29
CA SER A 361 7.46 15.33 -36.26
C SER A 361 7.53 14.72 -37.67
N LYS A 362 7.80 13.42 -37.80
CA LYS A 362 7.73 12.68 -39.07
C LYS A 362 6.32 12.67 -39.64
N LEU A 363 5.30 12.35 -38.84
CA LEU A 363 3.90 12.41 -39.27
C LEU A 363 3.46 13.82 -39.67
N GLU A 364 3.86 14.85 -38.93
CA GLU A 364 3.57 16.25 -39.28
C GLU A 364 4.23 16.66 -40.60
N SER A 365 5.48 16.24 -40.85
CA SER A 365 6.20 16.53 -42.11
C SER A 365 5.59 15.88 -43.36
N LEU A 366 4.73 14.85 -43.18
CA LEU A 366 4.02 14.14 -44.24
C LEU A 366 2.51 14.49 -44.27
N GLY A 367 2.08 15.48 -43.48
CA GLY A 367 0.67 15.70 -43.14
C GLY A 367 -0.25 16.18 -44.28
N GLU A 368 0.31 16.63 -45.40
CA GLU A 368 -0.46 16.97 -46.62
C GLU A 368 -0.53 15.79 -47.62
N ASP A 369 0.48 14.90 -47.62
CA ASP A 369 0.58 13.75 -48.55
C ASP A 369 -0.06 12.47 -48.02
N VAL A 370 -0.25 12.32 -46.70
CA VAL A 370 -0.69 11.06 -46.06
C VAL A 370 -1.85 11.29 -45.08
N SER A 371 -3.00 10.65 -45.34
CA SER A 371 -4.13 10.61 -44.37
C SER A 371 -3.93 9.52 -43.31
N LEU A 372 -3.05 9.78 -42.34
CA LEU A 372 -2.92 8.99 -41.11
C LEU A 372 -3.40 9.77 -39.88
N ALA A 373 -3.74 9.05 -38.82
CA ALA A 373 -4.07 9.66 -37.53
C ALA A 373 -2.78 10.17 -36.86
N SER A 374 -2.84 11.30 -36.16
CA SER A 374 -1.74 11.71 -35.27
C SER A 374 -1.66 10.79 -34.04
N PRO A 375 -0.50 10.70 -33.36
CA PRO A 375 -0.32 9.76 -32.24
C PRO A 375 -1.35 9.89 -31.13
N VAL A 376 -1.68 11.13 -30.73
CA VAL A 376 -2.72 11.43 -29.73
C VAL A 376 -4.11 10.95 -30.18
N VAL A 377 -4.44 11.17 -31.45
CA VAL A 377 -5.74 10.79 -32.02
C VAL A 377 -5.86 9.26 -32.08
N PHE A 378 -4.82 8.56 -32.52
CA PHE A 378 -4.74 7.10 -32.50
C PHE A 378 -4.88 6.52 -31.08
N LEU A 379 -4.13 7.05 -30.11
CA LEU A 379 -4.23 6.63 -28.71
C LEU A 379 -5.64 6.87 -28.15
N ASN A 380 -6.28 7.99 -28.50
CA ASN A 380 -7.65 8.28 -28.08
C ASN A 380 -8.66 7.26 -28.64
N TYR A 381 -8.59 6.95 -29.95
CA TYR A 381 -9.46 5.95 -30.57
C TYR A 381 -9.27 4.57 -29.93
N ASN A 382 -8.02 4.11 -29.77
CA ASN A 382 -7.70 2.83 -29.13
C ASN A 382 -8.19 2.78 -27.67
N ALA A 383 -7.99 3.85 -26.90
CA ALA A 383 -8.40 3.89 -25.50
C ALA A 383 -9.93 3.81 -25.32
N ASN A 384 -10.69 4.52 -26.17
CA ASN A 384 -12.15 4.45 -26.14
C ASN A 384 -12.65 3.09 -26.65
N PHE A 385 -12.11 2.59 -27.77
CA PHE A 385 -12.45 1.27 -28.33
C PHE A 385 -12.30 0.15 -27.30
N LEU A 386 -11.13 0.04 -26.66
CA LEU A 386 -10.88 -1.03 -25.69
C LEU A 386 -11.80 -0.91 -24.47
N VAL A 387 -11.95 0.29 -23.88
CA VAL A 387 -12.85 0.49 -22.74
C VAL A 387 -14.31 0.14 -23.08
N GLU A 388 -14.78 0.49 -24.28
CA GLU A 388 -16.12 0.12 -24.73
C GLU A 388 -16.26 -1.40 -25.00
N VAL A 389 -15.23 -2.07 -25.53
CA VAL A 389 -15.24 -3.54 -25.71
C VAL A 389 -15.43 -4.25 -24.38
N HIS A 390 -14.75 -3.83 -23.31
CA HIS A 390 -14.97 -4.36 -21.96
C HIS A 390 -16.41 -4.13 -21.50
N ASP A 391 -16.84 -2.87 -21.47
CA ASP A 391 -18.14 -2.50 -20.89
C ASP A 391 -19.30 -3.15 -21.63
N ALA A 392 -19.20 -3.29 -22.95
CA ALA A 392 -20.25 -3.88 -23.79
C ALA A 392 -20.25 -5.42 -23.75
N VAL A 393 -19.08 -6.08 -23.65
CA VAL A 393 -19.00 -7.53 -23.43
C VAL A 393 -19.51 -7.89 -22.03
N GLU A 394 -19.16 -7.12 -21.00
CA GLU A 394 -19.68 -7.30 -19.63
C GLU A 394 -21.20 -7.15 -19.56
N GLN A 395 -21.76 -6.14 -20.24
CA GLN A 395 -23.22 -5.99 -20.36
C GLN A 395 -23.88 -7.15 -21.11
N HIS A 396 -23.23 -7.71 -22.13
CA HIS A 396 -23.70 -8.90 -22.84
C HIS A 396 -23.68 -10.14 -21.94
N ILE A 397 -22.58 -10.44 -21.23
CA ILE A 397 -22.50 -11.54 -20.25
C ILE A 397 -23.57 -11.38 -19.18
N THR A 398 -23.69 -10.18 -18.59
CA THR A 398 -24.71 -9.85 -17.58
C THR A 398 -26.15 -10.04 -18.09
N SER A 399 -26.38 -9.86 -19.39
CA SER A 399 -27.69 -10.07 -20.02
C SER A 399 -27.95 -11.56 -20.32
N PHE A 400 -26.91 -12.28 -20.74
CA PHE A 400 -26.97 -13.71 -21.04
C PHE A 400 -27.16 -14.55 -19.76
N GLU A 401 -26.52 -14.19 -18.64
CA GLU A 401 -26.79 -14.77 -17.32
C GLU A 401 -28.25 -14.61 -16.88
N LYS A 402 -28.86 -13.46 -17.19
CA LYS A 402 -30.29 -13.20 -16.90
C LYS A 402 -31.19 -14.04 -17.81
N GLU A 403 -30.87 -14.17 -19.10
CA GLU A 403 -31.59 -15.09 -20.01
C GLU A 403 -31.54 -16.54 -19.50
N ILE A 404 -30.38 -17.02 -19.03
CA ILE A 404 -30.24 -18.36 -18.45
C ILE A 404 -31.07 -18.47 -17.16
N THR A 405 -30.89 -17.55 -16.21
CA THR A 405 -31.60 -17.56 -14.91
C THR A 405 -33.13 -17.53 -15.09
N LEU A 406 -33.62 -16.80 -16.09
CA LEU A 406 -35.05 -16.71 -16.40
C LEU A 406 -35.60 -17.94 -17.14
N SER A 407 -34.76 -18.66 -17.89
CA SER A 407 -35.18 -19.84 -18.68
C SER A 407 -35.02 -21.16 -17.94
N THR A 408 -34.06 -21.29 -17.03
CA THR A 408 -33.90 -22.45 -16.14
C THR A 408 -34.73 -22.30 -14.85
N GLY A 409 -34.96 -21.07 -14.39
CA GLY A 409 -35.50 -20.79 -13.05
C GLY A 409 -34.47 -20.95 -11.92
N GLU A 410 -33.23 -21.34 -12.22
CA GLU A 410 -32.14 -21.47 -11.26
C GLU A 410 -31.21 -20.27 -11.27
N LYS A 411 -30.76 -19.86 -10.08
CA LYS A 411 -29.62 -18.94 -9.92
C LYS A 411 -28.30 -19.63 -10.30
N LEU A 412 -27.21 -18.88 -10.46
CA LEU A 412 -25.88 -19.40 -10.81
C LEU A 412 -24.93 -19.44 -9.60
N GLY A 413 -24.01 -20.41 -9.57
CA GLY A 413 -22.88 -20.46 -8.64
C GLY A 413 -23.26 -20.35 -7.17
N ARG A 414 -22.54 -19.50 -6.41
CA ARG A 414 -22.79 -19.24 -4.99
C ARG A 414 -24.24 -18.85 -4.70
N ASP A 415 -24.93 -18.20 -5.66
CA ASP A 415 -26.23 -17.59 -5.39
C ASP A 415 -27.34 -18.66 -5.35
N LYS A 416 -27.03 -19.91 -5.74
CA LYS A 416 -27.80 -21.13 -5.44
C LYS A 416 -27.82 -21.45 -3.94
N LEU A 417 -26.77 -21.09 -3.19
CA LEU A 417 -26.60 -21.46 -1.78
C LEU A 417 -27.42 -20.55 -0.85
N PRO A 418 -28.22 -21.09 0.10
CA PRO A 418 -29.05 -20.29 0.99
C PRO A 418 -28.29 -19.23 1.82
N LYS A 419 -27.03 -19.50 2.18
CA LYS A 419 -26.14 -18.61 2.94
C LYS A 419 -25.95 -17.25 2.25
N PHE A 420 -25.95 -17.22 0.91
CA PHE A 420 -25.74 -16.01 0.11
C PHE A 420 -27.04 -15.28 -0.27
N LYS A 421 -28.23 -15.82 0.07
CA LYS A 421 -29.53 -15.27 -0.33
C LYS A 421 -29.76 -13.81 0.09
N ASN A 422 -29.15 -13.39 1.20
CA ASN A 422 -29.30 -12.04 1.77
C ASN A 422 -28.07 -11.15 1.54
N PHE A 423 -27.05 -11.60 0.79
CA PHE A 423 -25.93 -10.74 0.43
C PHE A 423 -26.40 -9.64 -0.50
N VAL A 424 -25.78 -8.46 -0.41
CA VAL A 424 -26.07 -7.36 -1.32
C VAL A 424 -25.64 -7.80 -2.72
N ASN A 425 -26.62 -7.95 -3.63
CA ASN A 425 -26.34 -8.13 -5.05
C ASN A 425 -25.54 -6.91 -5.55
N MET A 426 -24.24 -7.09 -5.78
CA MET A 426 -23.45 -6.12 -6.52
C MET A 426 -23.92 -6.07 -7.98
N THR A 427 -23.58 -5.00 -8.68
CA THR A 427 -23.99 -4.78 -10.09
C THR A 427 -23.16 -5.56 -11.11
N GLU A 428 -22.16 -6.33 -10.66
CA GLU A 428 -21.35 -7.23 -11.49
C GLU A 428 -22.10 -8.54 -11.82
N SER A 429 -21.65 -9.25 -12.87
CA SER A 429 -22.17 -10.58 -13.21
C SER A 429 -21.57 -11.66 -12.31
N ALA A 430 -22.17 -12.86 -12.28
CA ALA A 430 -21.60 -14.00 -11.55
C ALA A 430 -20.25 -14.43 -12.16
N THR A 431 -20.11 -14.28 -13.48
CA THR A 431 -18.86 -14.46 -14.24
C THR A 431 -17.78 -13.47 -13.79
N SER A 432 -18.07 -12.16 -13.77
CA SER A 432 -17.11 -11.12 -13.37
C SER A 432 -16.70 -11.30 -11.91
N ARG A 433 -17.68 -11.54 -11.03
CA ARG A 433 -17.48 -11.84 -9.61
C ARG A 433 -16.47 -12.98 -9.42
N TYR A 434 -16.69 -14.10 -10.10
CA TYR A 434 -15.82 -15.27 -9.98
C TYR A 434 -14.38 -14.93 -10.37
N ILE A 435 -14.19 -14.24 -11.49
CA ILE A 435 -12.88 -13.81 -11.97
C ILE A 435 -12.21 -12.89 -10.93
N HIS A 436 -12.92 -11.88 -10.43
CA HIS A 436 -12.43 -10.95 -9.42
C HIS A 436 -12.07 -11.64 -8.10
N MET A 437 -12.96 -12.48 -7.56
CA MET A 437 -12.76 -13.13 -6.26
C MET A 437 -11.69 -14.23 -6.32
N ALA A 438 -11.67 -15.06 -7.37
CA ALA A 438 -10.64 -16.09 -7.55
C ALA A 438 -9.25 -15.44 -7.67
N CYS A 439 -9.08 -14.43 -8.53
CA CYS A 439 -7.81 -13.73 -8.65
C CYS A 439 -7.45 -12.88 -7.42
N GLY A 440 -8.43 -12.39 -6.66
CA GLY A 440 -8.20 -11.74 -5.36
C GLY A 440 -7.57 -12.68 -4.32
N VAL A 441 -7.94 -13.96 -4.31
CA VAL A 441 -7.40 -14.96 -3.38
C VAL A 441 -6.08 -15.59 -3.89
N LEU A 442 -6.00 -15.88 -5.19
CA LEU A 442 -4.84 -16.53 -5.82
C LEU A 442 -3.71 -15.55 -6.18
N SER A 443 -4.01 -14.25 -6.28
CA SER A 443 -3.07 -13.20 -6.72
C SER A 443 -3.38 -11.81 -6.12
N PRO A 444 -3.49 -11.67 -4.78
CA PRO A 444 -3.88 -10.41 -4.14
C PRO A 444 -2.93 -9.25 -4.47
N GLY A 445 -3.52 -8.12 -4.86
CA GLY A 445 -2.79 -6.87 -5.15
C GLY A 445 -2.42 -6.04 -3.91
N THR A 446 -2.99 -6.34 -2.74
CA THR A 446 -2.64 -5.70 -1.45
C THR A 446 -2.25 -6.72 -0.39
N SER A 447 -1.66 -6.26 0.71
CA SER A 447 -1.24 -7.09 1.85
C SER A 447 -2.37 -7.63 2.72
N ASP A 448 -3.61 -7.24 2.42
CA ASP A 448 -4.71 -7.23 3.40
C ASP A 448 -5.69 -8.41 3.19
N TRP A 449 -5.55 -9.11 2.06
CA TRP A 449 -6.22 -10.37 1.76
C TRP A 449 -5.32 -11.55 2.17
N GLN A 450 -5.93 -12.65 2.62
CA GLN A 450 -5.21 -13.91 2.83
C GLN A 450 -4.61 -14.39 1.49
N ASN A 451 -3.29 -14.44 1.41
CA ASN A 451 -2.57 -14.71 0.16
C ASN A 451 -2.30 -16.20 0.00
N TYR A 452 -3.08 -16.87 -0.86
CA TYR A 452 -2.92 -18.29 -1.15
C TYR A 452 -2.02 -18.58 -2.35
N ARG A 453 -1.41 -17.56 -3.00
CA ARG A 453 -0.61 -17.75 -4.23
C ARG A 453 0.50 -18.80 -4.08
N LYS A 454 1.16 -18.87 -2.93
CA LYS A 454 2.21 -19.88 -2.69
C LYS A 454 1.68 -21.31 -2.66
N HIS A 455 0.51 -21.51 -2.04
CA HIS A 455 -0.16 -22.81 -2.02
C HIS A 455 -0.68 -23.18 -3.42
N TRP A 456 -1.19 -22.19 -4.16
CA TRP A 456 -1.65 -22.37 -5.54
C TRP A 456 -0.53 -22.78 -6.50
N VAL A 457 0.62 -22.10 -6.45
CA VAL A 457 1.79 -22.45 -7.29
C VAL A 457 2.31 -23.85 -6.95
N ALA A 458 2.44 -24.20 -5.67
CA ALA A 458 2.84 -25.56 -5.27
C ALA A 458 1.83 -26.64 -5.69
N PHE A 459 0.52 -26.35 -5.67
CA PHE A 459 -0.52 -27.26 -6.16
C PHE A 459 -0.44 -27.44 -7.68
N CYS A 460 -0.24 -26.35 -8.43
CA CYS A 460 0.00 -26.36 -9.87
C CYS A 460 1.22 -27.23 -10.24
N GLU A 461 2.32 -27.07 -9.52
CA GLU A 461 3.54 -27.88 -9.67
C GLU A 461 3.27 -29.38 -9.38
N GLU A 462 2.52 -29.70 -8.31
CA GLU A 462 2.10 -31.08 -8.01
C GLU A 462 1.25 -31.69 -9.14
N LYS A 463 0.32 -30.92 -9.71
CA LYS A 463 -0.53 -31.37 -10.84
C LYS A 463 0.22 -31.35 -12.19
N LYS A 464 1.47 -30.90 -12.23
CA LYS A 464 2.30 -30.71 -13.44
C LYS A 464 1.69 -29.74 -14.46
N ASN A 465 0.88 -28.80 -14.00
CA ASN A 465 0.23 -27.77 -14.79
C ASN A 465 0.65 -26.40 -14.23
N PRO A 466 1.74 -25.76 -14.71
CA PRO A 466 2.29 -24.54 -14.12
C PRO A 466 1.32 -23.36 -14.12
N SER A 467 1.21 -22.64 -13.00
CA SER A 467 0.23 -21.56 -12.82
C SER A 467 0.33 -20.45 -13.89
N ARG A 468 -0.64 -20.40 -14.80
CA ARG A 468 -0.85 -19.34 -15.79
C ARG A 468 -1.63 -18.13 -15.27
N ILE A 469 -2.06 -18.14 -14.00
CA ILE A 469 -2.75 -17.00 -13.38
C ILE A 469 -1.72 -15.90 -13.06
N ALA A 470 -1.83 -14.77 -13.76
CA ALA A 470 -0.96 -13.60 -13.61
C ALA A 470 -0.99 -13.01 -12.19
N VAL A 471 0.10 -12.35 -11.77
CA VAL A 471 0.12 -11.64 -10.47
C VAL A 471 -0.57 -10.30 -10.64
N ASN A 472 -1.69 -10.06 -9.96
CA ASN A 472 -2.50 -8.85 -10.15
C ASN A 472 -1.89 -7.61 -9.45
N ARG A 473 -0.70 -7.19 -9.91
CA ARG A 473 0.10 -6.07 -9.41
C ARG A 473 -0.15 -4.75 -10.14
N SER A 474 -0.99 -4.75 -11.17
CA SER A 474 -1.24 -3.61 -12.05
C SER A 474 -2.74 -3.44 -12.28
N ASN A 475 -3.21 -2.19 -12.44
CA ASN A 475 -4.57 -1.90 -12.88
C ASN A 475 -4.66 -1.94 -14.42
N ARG A 476 -3.95 -2.89 -15.07
CA ARG A 476 -4.00 -3.01 -16.53
C ARG A 476 -5.35 -3.60 -16.93
N PHE A 477 -5.94 -2.97 -17.93
CA PHE A 477 -7.25 -3.32 -18.47
C PHE A 477 -7.36 -4.80 -18.91
N ASN A 478 -6.32 -5.33 -19.56
CA ASN A 478 -6.33 -6.72 -20.04
C ASN A 478 -6.32 -7.77 -18.92
N ASN A 479 -5.95 -7.41 -17.68
CA ASN A 479 -5.81 -8.37 -16.57
C ASN A 479 -7.11 -9.12 -16.28
N TYR A 480 -8.28 -8.53 -16.55
CA TYR A 480 -9.58 -9.17 -16.37
C TYR A 480 -9.82 -10.31 -17.39
N PHE A 481 -9.58 -10.04 -18.67
CA PHE A 481 -9.70 -11.02 -19.75
C PHE A 481 -8.58 -12.09 -19.68
N GLU A 482 -7.37 -11.68 -19.30
CA GLU A 482 -6.22 -12.58 -19.07
C GLU A 482 -6.45 -13.49 -17.84
N ALA A 483 -7.07 -12.96 -16.78
CA ALA A 483 -7.50 -13.74 -15.63
C ALA A 483 -8.53 -14.80 -16.03
N ALA A 484 -9.52 -14.47 -16.86
CA ALA A 484 -10.47 -15.46 -17.37
C ALA A 484 -9.79 -16.61 -18.14
N ALA A 485 -8.78 -16.30 -18.97
CA ALA A 485 -7.97 -17.30 -19.66
C ALA A 485 -7.14 -18.15 -18.69
N GLY A 486 -6.49 -17.54 -17.70
CA GLY A 486 -5.75 -18.25 -16.65
C GLY A 486 -6.63 -19.15 -15.79
N LEU A 487 -7.87 -18.72 -15.47
CA LEU A 487 -8.81 -19.52 -14.69
C LEU A 487 -9.29 -20.74 -15.49
N ILE A 488 -9.63 -20.59 -16.77
CA ILE A 488 -10.14 -21.71 -17.58
C ILE A 488 -9.03 -22.65 -18.05
N HIS A 489 -7.79 -22.19 -18.23
CA HIS A 489 -6.64 -23.08 -18.38
C HIS A 489 -6.46 -24.02 -17.16
N HIS A 490 -6.84 -23.56 -15.97
CA HIS A 490 -6.76 -24.32 -14.71
C HIS A 490 -8.11 -24.81 -14.17
N HIS A 491 -9.11 -25.02 -15.03
CA HIS A 491 -10.47 -25.39 -14.61
C HIS A 491 -10.54 -26.74 -13.86
N LYS A 492 -9.60 -27.66 -14.11
CA LYS A 492 -9.54 -28.99 -13.46
C LYS A 492 -8.93 -28.89 -12.06
N GLU A 493 -8.10 -27.88 -11.84
CA GLU A 493 -7.27 -27.68 -10.66
C GLU A 493 -7.92 -26.74 -9.63
N ILE A 494 -8.61 -25.69 -10.10
CA ILE A 494 -9.19 -24.64 -9.24
C ILE A 494 -10.26 -25.17 -8.28
N ALA A 495 -11.27 -25.88 -8.80
CA ALA A 495 -12.38 -26.35 -7.97
C ALA A 495 -11.91 -27.33 -6.85
N PRO A 496 -11.03 -28.31 -7.14
CA PRO A 496 -10.36 -29.10 -6.10
C PRO A 496 -9.51 -28.24 -5.14
N PHE A 497 -8.67 -27.32 -5.63
CA PHE A 497 -7.82 -26.49 -4.78
C PHE A 497 -8.62 -25.69 -3.73
N PHE A 498 -9.72 -25.05 -4.14
CA PHE A 498 -10.59 -24.32 -3.21
C PHE A 498 -11.34 -25.25 -2.25
N SER A 499 -11.69 -26.47 -2.67
CA SER A 499 -12.28 -27.49 -1.81
C SER A 499 -11.29 -28.05 -0.78
N ASP A 500 -10.04 -28.27 -1.18
CA ASP A 500 -8.95 -28.67 -0.29
C ASP A 500 -8.66 -27.59 0.74
N LEU A 501 -8.60 -26.31 0.34
CA LEU A 501 -8.47 -25.17 1.27
C LEU A 501 -9.62 -25.11 2.27
N LEU A 502 -10.87 -25.28 1.84
CA LEU A 502 -12.04 -25.34 2.72
C LEU A 502 -12.00 -26.55 3.67
N SER A 503 -11.41 -27.67 3.27
CA SER A 503 -11.23 -28.85 4.13
C SER A 503 -10.14 -28.69 5.21
N LEU A 504 -9.21 -27.75 4.99
CA LEU A 504 -8.15 -27.38 5.94
C LEU A 504 -8.62 -26.29 6.92
N ASP A 505 -9.69 -25.57 6.59
CA ASP A 505 -10.32 -24.55 7.44
C ASP A 505 -11.12 -25.22 8.57
N ASN A 506 -10.51 -25.32 9.75
CA ASN A 506 -11.07 -26.02 10.92
C ASN A 506 -11.91 -25.09 11.84
N ASP A 507 -12.17 -23.86 11.42
CA ASP A 507 -12.94 -22.88 12.20
C ASP A 507 -14.44 -23.19 12.22
N GLU A 508 -15.13 -22.81 13.31
CA GLU A 508 -16.59 -23.00 13.46
C GLU A 508 -17.42 -22.22 12.42
N CYS A 509 -16.80 -21.28 11.69
CA CYS A 509 -17.36 -20.51 10.58
C CYS A 509 -16.37 -20.53 9.39
N PRO A 510 -16.51 -21.43 8.41
CA PRO A 510 -15.61 -21.51 7.26
C PRO A 510 -15.64 -20.23 6.41
N ASN A 511 -14.50 -19.91 5.80
CA ASN A 511 -14.28 -18.67 5.07
C ASN A 511 -15.25 -18.49 3.88
N VAL A 512 -16.16 -17.54 4.03
CA VAL A 512 -17.23 -17.22 3.06
C VAL A 512 -16.71 -16.80 1.68
N ILE A 513 -15.49 -16.24 1.60
CA ILE A 513 -14.86 -15.91 0.31
C ILE A 513 -14.44 -17.19 -0.41
N LEU A 514 -13.86 -18.17 0.32
CA LEU A 514 -13.48 -19.46 -0.25
C LEU A 514 -14.72 -20.28 -0.64
N GLU A 515 -15.79 -20.28 0.18
CA GLU A 515 -17.08 -20.89 -0.18
C GLU A 515 -17.66 -20.27 -1.46
N SER A 516 -17.64 -18.94 -1.58
CA SER A 516 -18.14 -18.21 -2.75
C SER A 516 -17.37 -18.61 -4.01
N VAL A 517 -16.03 -18.60 -3.97
CA VAL A 517 -15.21 -18.98 -5.12
C VAL A 517 -15.34 -20.46 -5.44
N ALA A 518 -15.40 -21.35 -4.45
CA ALA A 518 -15.62 -22.78 -4.68
C ALA A 518 -16.98 -23.06 -5.35
N ALA A 519 -18.05 -22.36 -4.93
CA ALA A 519 -19.38 -22.52 -5.49
C ALA A 519 -19.48 -21.98 -6.93
N ASP A 520 -18.82 -20.85 -7.22
CA ASP A 520 -18.74 -20.30 -8.58
C ASP A 520 -17.80 -21.13 -9.50
N ALA A 521 -16.72 -21.72 -8.94
CA ALA A 521 -15.79 -22.61 -9.65
C ALA A 521 -16.46 -23.92 -10.10
N ASN A 522 -17.32 -24.50 -9.26
CA ASN A 522 -18.03 -25.76 -9.56
C ASN A 522 -19.26 -25.56 -10.48
N ASP A 523 -19.65 -24.33 -10.81
CA ASP A 523 -20.79 -24.09 -11.69
C ASP A 523 -20.36 -24.09 -13.17
N SER A 524 -20.79 -25.14 -13.89
CA SER A 524 -20.43 -25.33 -15.30
C SER A 524 -20.98 -24.24 -16.23
N VAL A 525 -22.03 -23.51 -15.85
CA VAL A 525 -22.51 -22.34 -16.60
C VAL A 525 -21.54 -21.19 -16.43
N ILE A 526 -21.13 -20.88 -15.19
CA ILE A 526 -20.13 -19.83 -14.92
C ILE A 526 -18.83 -20.16 -15.64
N GLN A 527 -18.27 -21.38 -15.51
CA GLN A 527 -17.05 -21.74 -16.23
C GLN A 527 -17.19 -21.63 -17.76
N SER A 528 -18.38 -21.91 -18.30
CA SER A 528 -18.66 -21.72 -19.73
C SER A 528 -18.68 -20.25 -20.16
N LEU A 529 -19.16 -19.33 -19.31
CA LEU A 529 -19.19 -17.90 -19.60
C LEU A 529 -17.81 -17.24 -19.39
N VAL A 530 -17.06 -17.66 -18.37
CA VAL A 530 -15.64 -17.30 -18.21
C VAL A 530 -14.83 -17.78 -19.42
N CYS A 531 -15.16 -18.94 -20.00
CA CYS A 531 -14.54 -19.42 -21.23
C CYS A 531 -14.82 -18.53 -22.45
N VAL A 532 -16.02 -17.93 -22.57
CA VAL A 532 -16.30 -16.91 -23.60
C VAL A 532 -15.33 -15.74 -23.47
N MET A 533 -15.06 -15.28 -22.23
CA MET A 533 -14.11 -14.21 -21.93
C MET A 533 -12.66 -14.61 -22.22
N ALA A 534 -12.28 -15.84 -21.88
CA ALA A 534 -10.97 -16.43 -22.19
C ALA A 534 -10.71 -16.52 -23.70
N ILE A 535 -11.72 -16.86 -24.50
CA ILE A 535 -11.62 -16.92 -25.97
C ILE A 535 -11.52 -15.51 -26.56
N VAL A 536 -12.29 -14.53 -26.05
CA VAL A 536 -12.14 -13.12 -26.42
C VAL A 536 -10.74 -12.59 -26.08
N TYR A 537 -10.12 -13.03 -24.98
CA TYR A 537 -8.71 -12.75 -24.71
C TYR A 537 -7.80 -13.39 -25.78
N CYS A 538 -7.85 -14.72 -25.93
CA CYS A 538 -6.89 -15.46 -26.74
C CYS A 538 -6.97 -15.15 -28.24
N LYS A 539 -8.17 -14.88 -28.77
CA LYS A 539 -8.42 -14.65 -30.20
C LYS A 539 -8.48 -13.17 -30.61
N VAL A 540 -8.74 -12.26 -29.66
CA VAL A 540 -8.98 -10.84 -29.97
C VAL A 540 -8.07 -9.92 -29.18
N LEU A 541 -8.30 -9.75 -27.87
CA LEU A 541 -7.65 -8.69 -27.09
C LEU A 541 -6.15 -8.94 -26.86
N GLY A 542 -5.75 -10.19 -26.64
CA GLY A 542 -4.35 -10.61 -26.54
C GLY A 542 -3.57 -10.33 -27.84
N PRO A 543 -3.99 -10.89 -28.99
CA PRO A 543 -3.43 -10.56 -30.30
C PRO A 543 -3.41 -9.06 -30.62
N TYR A 544 -4.45 -8.31 -30.25
CA TYR A 544 -4.50 -6.85 -30.45
C TYR A 544 -3.44 -6.11 -29.65
N TRP A 545 -3.25 -6.49 -28.38
CA TRP A 545 -2.21 -5.94 -27.50
C TRP A 545 -0.80 -6.34 -27.95
N GLN A 546 -0.65 -7.55 -28.51
CA GLN A 546 0.59 -8.03 -29.12
C GLN A 546 0.95 -7.24 -30.39
N LEU A 547 -0.03 -6.92 -31.24
CA LEU A 547 0.16 -6.00 -32.37
C LEU A 547 0.65 -4.63 -31.89
N LEU A 548 -0.06 -4.01 -30.94
CA LEU A 548 0.31 -2.68 -30.43
C LEU A 548 1.70 -2.66 -29.77
N LYS A 549 2.11 -3.72 -29.08
CA LYS A 549 3.46 -3.81 -28.47
C LYS A 549 4.57 -4.20 -29.45
N SER A 550 4.23 -4.61 -30.67
CA SER A 550 5.22 -5.08 -31.65
C SER A 550 5.97 -3.94 -32.36
N GLY A 551 7.09 -4.29 -32.98
CA GLY A 551 7.78 -3.44 -33.96
C GLY A 551 7.07 -3.32 -35.32
N GLY A 552 5.77 -3.66 -35.41
CA GLY A 552 5.00 -3.51 -36.65
C GLY A 552 4.83 -2.03 -37.05
N GLU A 553 4.82 -1.77 -38.36
CA GLU A 553 4.69 -0.42 -38.91
C GLU A 553 3.31 0.20 -38.64
N TYR A 554 3.31 1.45 -38.18
CA TYR A 554 2.11 2.23 -37.88
C TYR A 554 1.22 2.48 -39.12
N SER A 555 1.86 2.68 -40.28
CA SER A 555 1.24 2.83 -41.61
C SER A 555 0.24 1.71 -41.95
N LEU A 556 0.47 0.51 -41.42
CA LEU A 556 -0.31 -0.69 -41.71
C LEU A 556 -1.54 -0.86 -40.81
N PHE A 557 -1.79 0.03 -39.85
CA PHE A 557 -2.88 -0.13 -38.87
C PHE A 557 -4.26 -0.34 -39.51
N GLY A 558 -4.63 0.45 -40.51
CA GLY A 558 -5.91 0.29 -41.23
C GLY A 558 -6.05 -1.08 -41.90
N LYS A 559 -4.96 -1.64 -42.43
CA LYS A 559 -4.91 -3.00 -43.00
C LYS A 559 -5.13 -4.06 -41.92
N TYR A 560 -4.47 -3.93 -40.76
CA TYR A 560 -4.69 -4.83 -39.63
C TYR A 560 -6.12 -4.76 -39.09
N MET A 561 -6.70 -3.55 -38.99
CA MET A 561 -8.09 -3.37 -38.54
C MET A 561 -9.11 -3.93 -39.54
N LEU A 562 -8.86 -3.83 -40.84
CA LEU A 562 -9.67 -4.50 -41.86
C LEU A 562 -9.63 -6.03 -41.71
N CYS A 563 -8.46 -6.63 -41.52
CA CYS A 563 -8.34 -8.08 -41.29
C CYS A 563 -9.10 -8.53 -40.03
N LEU A 564 -9.00 -7.77 -38.93
CA LEU A 564 -9.71 -8.03 -37.68
C LEU A 564 -11.24 -7.90 -37.85
N TYR A 565 -11.70 -6.81 -38.45
CA TYR A 565 -13.12 -6.54 -38.66
C TYR A 565 -13.77 -7.56 -39.60
N GLN A 566 -13.08 -8.00 -40.66
CA GLN A 566 -13.56 -9.09 -41.51
C GLN A 566 -13.73 -10.39 -40.72
N LYS A 567 -12.76 -10.75 -39.86
CA LYS A 567 -12.88 -11.90 -38.94
C LYS A 567 -14.06 -11.73 -37.97
N PHE A 568 -14.31 -10.54 -37.41
CA PHE A 568 -15.51 -10.28 -36.61
C PHE A 568 -16.80 -10.49 -37.41
N LEU A 569 -16.88 -9.99 -38.64
CA LEU A 569 -18.05 -10.19 -39.51
C LEU A 569 -18.30 -11.67 -39.79
N ASP A 570 -17.27 -12.47 -40.00
CA ASP A 570 -17.41 -13.91 -40.26
C ASP A 570 -17.74 -14.71 -38.99
N TRP A 571 -17.05 -14.45 -37.88
CA TRP A 571 -17.37 -15.04 -36.57
C TRP A 571 -18.76 -14.63 -36.04
N SER A 572 -19.28 -13.47 -36.44
CA SER A 572 -20.67 -13.07 -36.14
C SER A 572 -21.73 -13.92 -36.84
N LYS A 573 -21.35 -14.61 -37.94
CA LYS A 573 -22.16 -15.56 -38.70
C LYS A 573 -21.94 -16.97 -38.15
N ASP A 574 -20.69 -17.39 -38.00
CA ASP A 574 -20.30 -18.66 -37.37
C ASP A 574 -19.00 -18.51 -36.56
N PRO A 575 -19.06 -18.53 -35.21
CA PRO A 575 -17.87 -18.46 -34.37
C PRO A 575 -17.24 -19.84 -34.13
N SER A 576 -17.57 -20.89 -34.88
CA SER A 576 -17.02 -22.23 -34.63
C SER A 576 -15.49 -22.28 -34.74
N THR A 577 -14.86 -21.41 -35.54
CA THR A 577 -13.40 -21.27 -35.61
C THR A 577 -12.76 -20.48 -34.46
N LEU A 578 -13.56 -19.88 -33.55
CA LEU A 578 -13.05 -19.34 -32.28
C LEU A 578 -12.85 -20.42 -31.20
N LEU A 579 -13.48 -21.59 -31.36
CA LEU A 579 -13.43 -22.71 -30.41
C LEU A 579 -12.23 -23.65 -30.65
N GLU A 580 -11.45 -23.43 -31.70
CA GLU A 580 -10.28 -24.24 -32.09
C GLU A 580 -9.04 -23.33 -32.20
N PRO A 581 -7.81 -23.81 -31.91
CA PRO A 581 -6.60 -22.99 -31.98
C PRO A 581 -6.18 -22.65 -33.43
N GLU A 582 -5.52 -21.49 -33.66
CA GLU A 582 -4.93 -21.15 -34.98
C GLU A 582 -3.52 -21.77 -35.13
N GLU A 583 -3.28 -22.51 -36.22
CA GLU A 583 -2.12 -23.42 -36.36
C GLU A 583 -0.75 -22.71 -36.37
N ALA A 584 -0.65 -21.58 -37.09
CA ALA A 584 0.63 -20.93 -37.39
C ALA A 584 0.68 -19.45 -36.96
N THR A 585 -0.30 -18.65 -37.38
CA THR A 585 -0.34 -17.20 -37.18
C THR A 585 -1.74 -16.71 -36.85
N ASN A 586 -1.84 -15.75 -35.94
CA ASN A 586 -3.07 -15.04 -35.61
C ASN A 586 -3.55 -14.10 -36.74
N VAL A 587 -4.69 -13.44 -36.51
CA VAL A 587 -5.32 -12.45 -37.41
C VAL A 587 -4.41 -11.28 -37.87
N PHE A 588 -3.31 -11.00 -37.17
CA PHE A 588 -2.32 -9.98 -37.52
C PHE A 588 -1.03 -10.55 -38.15
N LEU A 589 -1.06 -11.83 -38.56
CA LEU A 589 0.09 -12.59 -39.08
C LEU A 589 1.23 -12.80 -38.07
N GLN A 590 0.95 -12.67 -36.78
CA GLN A 590 1.92 -12.88 -35.70
C GLN A 590 1.75 -14.27 -35.06
N PHE A 591 2.78 -14.79 -34.39
CA PHE A 591 2.69 -16.03 -33.62
C PHE A 591 1.58 -15.94 -32.55
N PRO A 592 0.64 -16.91 -32.45
CA PRO A 592 -0.49 -16.86 -31.53
C PRO A 592 -0.05 -17.18 -30.08
N LEU A 593 0.58 -16.20 -29.43
CA LEU A 593 1.24 -16.36 -28.13
C LEU A 593 0.24 -16.72 -27.02
N GLN A 594 -0.92 -16.06 -26.98
CA GLN A 594 -1.91 -16.27 -25.92
C GLN A 594 -2.57 -17.64 -26.04
N GLU A 595 -2.88 -18.11 -27.25
CA GLU A 595 -3.45 -19.44 -27.45
C GLU A 595 -2.52 -20.55 -26.94
N LYS A 596 -1.21 -20.41 -27.17
CA LYS A 596 -0.18 -21.34 -26.69
C LYS A 596 0.18 -21.16 -25.20
N THR A 597 -0.07 -19.99 -24.63
CA THR A 597 0.09 -19.75 -23.18
C THR A 597 -1.08 -20.33 -22.39
N PHE A 598 -2.29 -20.31 -22.96
CA PHE A 598 -3.55 -20.68 -22.33
C PHE A 598 -4.22 -21.88 -23.03
N GLU A 599 -3.44 -22.87 -23.47
CA GLU A 599 -3.91 -24.01 -24.29
C GLU A 599 -5.11 -24.78 -23.68
N GLY A 600 -5.15 -24.94 -22.35
CA GLY A 600 -6.27 -25.54 -21.61
C GLY A 600 -7.64 -24.86 -21.80
N VAL A 601 -7.71 -23.66 -22.37
CA VAL A 601 -8.96 -23.01 -22.81
C VAL A 601 -9.59 -23.74 -23.99
N PHE A 602 -8.78 -24.23 -24.92
CA PHE A 602 -9.23 -24.99 -26.09
C PHE A 602 -9.53 -26.46 -25.74
N ASP A 603 -8.79 -27.04 -24.78
CA ASP A 603 -9.18 -28.31 -24.14
C ASP A 603 -10.58 -28.21 -23.51
N PHE A 604 -10.84 -27.14 -22.75
CA PHE A 604 -12.11 -26.94 -22.04
C PHE A 604 -13.29 -26.79 -23.01
N CYS A 605 -13.17 -25.96 -24.04
CA CYS A 605 -14.26 -25.72 -25.00
C CYS A 605 -14.28 -26.71 -26.18
N GLY A 606 -13.42 -27.72 -26.16
CA GLY A 606 -13.25 -28.72 -27.21
C GLY A 606 -14.51 -29.52 -27.52
N GLN A 607 -14.47 -30.28 -28.62
CA GLN A 607 -15.65 -30.83 -29.33
C GLN A 607 -16.64 -31.62 -28.47
N TRP A 608 -16.20 -32.20 -27.35
CA TRP A 608 -17.01 -33.03 -26.44
C TRP A 608 -17.56 -32.29 -25.20
N HIS A 609 -17.31 -30.99 -25.05
CA HIS A 609 -17.74 -30.25 -23.87
C HIS A 609 -19.27 -30.01 -23.84
N THR A 610 -19.93 -30.42 -22.76
CA THR A 610 -21.40 -30.42 -22.58
C THR A 610 -22.06 -29.08 -22.94
N ASN A 611 -21.41 -27.96 -22.60
CA ASN A 611 -21.95 -26.62 -22.81
C ASN A 611 -21.40 -25.93 -24.09
N ARG A 612 -20.69 -26.64 -24.98
CA ARG A 612 -20.03 -26.05 -26.18
C ARG A 612 -21.00 -25.26 -27.07
N ASP A 613 -22.24 -25.71 -27.21
CA ASP A 613 -23.25 -24.98 -27.99
C ASP A 613 -23.69 -23.66 -27.32
N MET A 614 -23.73 -23.61 -25.99
CA MET A 614 -23.97 -22.37 -25.23
C MET A 614 -22.79 -21.41 -25.34
N ILE A 615 -21.55 -21.92 -25.27
CA ILE A 615 -20.33 -21.12 -25.51
C ILE A 615 -20.35 -20.55 -26.94
N ARG A 616 -20.65 -21.37 -27.95
CA ARG A 616 -20.80 -20.93 -29.36
C ARG A 616 -21.87 -19.85 -29.51
N ALA A 617 -23.05 -20.04 -28.89
CA ALA A 617 -24.16 -19.08 -28.96
C ALA A 617 -23.83 -17.75 -28.27
N CYS A 618 -23.14 -17.80 -27.13
CA CYS A 618 -22.71 -16.60 -26.41
C CYS A 618 -21.60 -15.85 -27.16
N LEU A 619 -20.57 -16.54 -27.66
CA LEU A 619 -19.53 -15.97 -28.54
C LEU A 619 -20.12 -15.27 -29.76
N LYS A 620 -21.11 -15.89 -30.44
CA LYS A 620 -21.76 -15.30 -31.61
C LYS A 620 -22.41 -13.94 -31.33
N ARG A 621 -22.90 -13.73 -30.10
CA ARG A 621 -23.45 -12.45 -29.64
C ARG A 621 -22.34 -11.50 -29.17
N ALA A 622 -21.37 -11.97 -28.39
CA ALA A 622 -20.23 -11.17 -27.93
C ALA A 622 -19.44 -10.56 -29.10
N ILE A 623 -19.15 -11.33 -30.15
CA ILE A 623 -18.46 -10.84 -31.35
C ILE A 623 -19.29 -9.80 -32.12
N LYS A 624 -20.63 -9.92 -32.14
CA LYS A 624 -21.50 -8.87 -32.73
C LYS A 624 -21.41 -7.56 -31.96
N VAL A 625 -21.34 -7.62 -30.64
CA VAL A 625 -21.15 -6.45 -29.79
C VAL A 625 -19.77 -5.84 -30.03
N ILE A 626 -18.70 -6.65 -30.08
CA ILE A 626 -17.35 -6.18 -30.41
C ILE A 626 -17.28 -5.56 -31.82
N ALA A 627 -17.97 -6.14 -32.81
CA ALA A 627 -18.06 -5.58 -34.16
C ALA A 627 -18.72 -4.18 -34.15
N ALA A 628 -19.87 -4.03 -33.50
CA ALA A 628 -20.55 -2.74 -33.38
C ALA A 628 -19.70 -1.68 -32.65
N VAL A 629 -18.94 -2.08 -31.62
CA VAL A 629 -17.98 -1.21 -30.92
C VAL A 629 -16.78 -0.84 -31.83
N THR A 630 -16.34 -1.76 -32.70
CA THR A 630 -15.34 -1.48 -33.75
C THR A 630 -15.88 -0.48 -34.77
N GLU A 631 -17.16 -0.55 -35.12
CA GLU A 631 -17.83 0.41 -36.00
C GLU A 631 -18.05 1.79 -35.35
N GLU A 632 -18.35 1.90 -34.04
CA GLU A 632 -18.42 3.22 -33.38
C GLU A 632 -17.04 3.89 -33.33
N HIS A 633 -16.02 3.16 -32.86
CA HIS A 633 -14.74 3.76 -32.47
C HIS A 633 -13.63 3.66 -33.51
N LEU A 634 -13.60 2.63 -34.37
CA LEU A 634 -12.51 2.40 -35.32
C LEU A 634 -12.91 2.54 -36.78
N LYS A 635 -14.17 2.92 -37.09
CA LYS A 635 -14.65 3.21 -38.46
C LYS A 635 -13.71 4.07 -39.32
N ASP A 636 -13.00 5.03 -38.71
CA ASP A 636 -12.10 5.92 -39.44
C ASP A 636 -10.85 5.18 -39.96
N PHE A 637 -10.57 3.97 -39.45
CA PHE A 637 -9.54 3.05 -39.95
C PHE A 637 -10.11 1.86 -40.76
N LEU A 638 -11.44 1.66 -40.77
CA LEU A 638 -12.14 0.65 -41.58
C LEU A 638 -12.37 1.14 -43.02
N PRO A 639 -12.70 0.28 -44.01
CA PRO A 639 -12.83 0.68 -45.41
C PRO A 639 -13.79 1.86 -45.63
N GLY A 640 -13.28 2.91 -46.27
CA GLY A 640 -14.00 4.17 -46.49
C GLY A 640 -13.85 5.20 -45.36
N GLY A 641 -13.24 4.82 -44.24
CA GLY A 641 -12.79 5.73 -43.18
C GLY A 641 -11.60 6.58 -43.59
N LYS A 642 -11.42 7.72 -42.92
CA LYS A 642 -10.39 8.74 -43.25
C LYS A 642 -8.97 8.16 -43.33
N PHE A 643 -8.62 7.28 -42.40
CA PHE A 643 -7.29 6.69 -42.20
C PHE A 643 -7.19 5.25 -42.75
N SER A 644 -8.11 4.85 -43.65
CA SER A 644 -8.15 3.49 -44.22
C SER A 644 -7.25 3.30 -45.45
N GLN A 645 -6.64 4.38 -45.96
CA GLN A 645 -5.76 4.35 -47.12
C GLN A 645 -4.32 4.03 -46.71
N LEU A 646 -3.68 3.11 -47.42
CA LEU A 646 -2.25 2.83 -47.27
C LEU A 646 -1.42 3.92 -47.96
N PRO A 647 -0.30 4.38 -47.37
CA PRO A 647 0.62 5.30 -48.05
C PRO A 647 1.23 4.69 -49.32
N SER A 648 1.79 5.53 -50.20
CA SER A 648 2.58 5.03 -51.34
C SER A 648 3.84 4.27 -50.86
N PRO A 649 4.51 3.47 -51.72
CA PRO A 649 5.75 2.79 -51.34
C PRO A 649 6.86 3.75 -50.88
N ASP A 650 6.97 4.92 -51.51
CA ASP A 650 7.99 5.93 -51.19
C ASP A 650 7.73 6.63 -49.85
N LEU A 651 6.45 6.80 -49.49
CA LEU A 651 6.02 7.34 -48.20
C LEU A 651 6.13 6.27 -47.10
N SER A 652 5.74 5.03 -47.40
CA SER A 652 5.92 3.87 -46.50
C SER A 652 7.39 3.67 -46.13
N SER A 653 8.30 3.82 -47.10
CA SER A 653 9.76 3.71 -46.89
C SER A 653 10.30 4.75 -45.88
N GLN A 654 9.72 5.95 -45.83
CA GLN A 654 10.05 6.97 -44.82
C GLN A 654 9.44 6.65 -43.45
N MET A 655 8.33 5.91 -43.43
CA MET A 655 7.57 5.54 -42.23
C MET A 655 8.01 4.23 -41.56
N VAL A 656 8.96 3.46 -42.09
CA VAL A 656 9.43 2.18 -41.50
C VAL A 656 9.90 2.36 -40.04
N SER A 657 10.47 3.52 -39.70
CA SER A 657 10.88 3.85 -38.32
C SER A 657 9.72 4.16 -37.35
N CYS A 658 8.50 4.32 -37.84
CA CYS A 658 7.31 4.64 -37.05
C CYS A 658 6.56 3.34 -36.69
N THR A 659 6.97 2.68 -35.60
CA THR A 659 6.37 1.41 -35.14
C THR A 659 5.39 1.59 -33.98
N PHE A 660 4.46 0.64 -33.80
CA PHE A 660 3.51 0.67 -32.67
C PHE A 660 4.21 0.65 -31.30
N SER A 661 5.32 -0.09 -31.18
CA SER A 661 6.15 -0.14 -29.96
C SER A 661 6.66 1.23 -29.49
N VAL A 662 6.88 2.20 -30.38
CA VAL A 662 7.24 3.58 -29.99
C VAL A 662 6.06 4.28 -29.30
N LEU A 663 4.83 4.06 -29.76
CA LEU A 663 3.63 4.64 -29.13
C LEU A 663 3.23 3.92 -27.82
N MET A 664 3.60 2.64 -27.67
CA MET A 664 3.40 1.85 -26.46
C MET A 664 4.56 1.97 -25.45
N ALA A 665 5.36 3.03 -25.52
CA ALA A 665 6.42 3.31 -24.55
C ALA A 665 5.90 3.37 -23.11
N GLU A 666 6.79 3.05 -22.16
CA GLU A 666 6.50 3.15 -20.72
C GLU A 666 6.15 4.59 -20.34
N TYR A 667 5.05 4.77 -19.61
CA TYR A 667 4.63 6.10 -19.17
C TYR A 667 5.51 6.58 -18.00
N PRO A 668 6.25 7.70 -18.14
CA PRO A 668 7.33 8.09 -17.22
C PRO A 668 6.89 8.44 -15.78
N TYR A 669 5.58 8.61 -15.56
CA TYR A 669 4.97 8.86 -14.25
C TYR A 669 3.96 7.77 -13.84
N GLY A 670 4.13 6.55 -14.36
CA GLY A 670 3.33 5.38 -13.95
C GLY A 670 3.59 4.99 -12.49
N ASN A 671 2.56 4.49 -11.79
CA ASN A 671 2.63 4.12 -10.37
C ASN A 671 3.39 2.80 -10.10
N ALA A 672 4.64 2.71 -10.55
CA ALA A 672 5.60 1.79 -9.95
C ALA A 672 6.05 2.36 -8.60
N TYR A 673 5.81 1.64 -7.49
CA TYR A 673 6.21 2.04 -6.14
C TYR A 673 7.73 1.92 -5.92
N HIS A 674 8.51 2.75 -6.63
CA HIS A 674 9.97 2.84 -6.51
C HIS A 674 10.41 4.25 -6.12
N HIS A 675 10.33 4.57 -4.82
CA HIS A 675 11.12 5.64 -4.22
C HIS A 675 12.62 5.31 -4.24
N LYS A 676 13.27 5.44 -5.43
CA LYS A 676 14.72 5.58 -5.62
C LYS A 676 15.16 5.86 -7.07
N LYS A 677 14.45 6.70 -7.85
CA LYS A 677 15.12 7.42 -8.97
C LYS A 677 16.24 8.27 -8.34
N LYS A 678 17.50 7.86 -8.47
CA LYS A 678 18.66 8.71 -8.15
C LYS A 678 18.55 9.97 -9.01
N ARG A 679 18.96 11.13 -8.50
CA ARG A 679 19.00 12.38 -9.29
C ARG A 679 19.85 12.15 -10.55
N PRO A 680 19.43 12.61 -11.75
CA PRO A 680 20.31 12.68 -12.89
C PRO A 680 21.48 13.64 -12.57
N GLY A 681 22.70 13.16 -12.77
CA GLY A 681 23.89 14.01 -12.79
C GLY A 681 23.89 14.91 -14.02
N LYS A 682 24.65 16.02 -13.97
CA LYS A 682 24.79 16.95 -15.10
C LYS A 682 25.39 16.24 -16.34
N PRO A 683 25.08 16.72 -17.56
CA PRO A 683 25.37 15.98 -18.80
C PRO A 683 26.87 15.81 -19.05
N SER A 684 27.25 14.61 -19.47
CA SER A 684 28.57 14.29 -20.03
C SER A 684 28.71 14.94 -21.41
N LYS A 685 29.50 16.00 -21.52
CA LYS A 685 29.99 16.47 -22.83
C LYS A 685 31.01 15.46 -23.35
N CYS A 686 30.79 14.94 -24.55
CA CYS A 686 31.87 14.31 -25.32
C CYS A 686 32.85 15.37 -25.82
N SER A 687 34.15 15.17 -25.57
CA SER A 687 35.21 15.78 -26.38
C SER A 687 36.46 14.90 -26.33
N SER A 688 36.84 14.42 -27.51
CA SER A 688 38.07 13.70 -27.85
C SER A 688 39.36 14.22 -27.19
N HIS A 689 40.27 13.30 -26.84
CA HIS A 689 41.70 13.63 -26.70
C HIS A 689 42.26 14.24 -28.00
N LYS A 690 42.96 15.38 -27.91
CA LYS A 690 44.38 15.50 -28.30
C LYS A 690 44.97 16.90 -28.04
N ASN A 691 46.30 16.93 -27.86
CA ASN A 691 47.23 18.06 -28.01
C ASN A 691 47.20 19.21 -26.96
N SER A 692 48.07 19.07 -25.94
CA SER A 692 49.16 19.99 -25.56
C SER A 692 49.02 21.53 -25.69
N SER A 693 49.24 22.27 -24.58
CA SER A 693 50.41 23.18 -24.40
C SER A 693 50.44 23.91 -23.03
N THR A 694 51.56 23.77 -22.29
CA THR A 694 52.26 24.72 -21.37
C THR A 694 51.56 25.76 -20.48
N ASP A 695 52.13 25.92 -19.27
CA ASP A 695 52.08 27.06 -18.30
C ASP A 695 50.72 27.47 -17.70
N SER A 696 50.56 27.77 -16.40
CA SER A 696 51.42 27.67 -15.18
C SER A 696 50.48 27.65 -13.93
N SER A 697 50.85 27.70 -12.64
CA SER A 697 52.10 28.01 -11.91
C SER A 697 52.17 27.33 -10.52
N GLN A 698 53.22 27.67 -9.76
CA GLN A 698 53.38 27.55 -8.28
C GLN A 698 52.30 28.38 -7.53
N GLU A 699 52.08 28.31 -6.21
CA GLU A 699 52.93 27.85 -5.08
C GLU A 699 52.13 27.05 -4.01
N ASP A 700 52.73 26.48 -2.94
CA ASP A 700 53.54 25.24 -2.82
C ASP A 700 53.40 24.68 -1.35
N ASP A 701 53.83 23.42 -1.05
CA ASP A 701 54.06 22.77 0.30
C ASP A 701 52.88 22.51 1.31
N GLU A 702 52.88 21.50 2.24
CA GLU A 702 53.83 20.43 2.62
C GLU A 702 53.14 19.22 3.37
N SER A 703 53.49 17.95 3.07
CA SER A 703 53.47 16.72 3.96
C SER A 703 52.15 16.25 4.67
N GLU A 704 51.86 14.99 5.10
CA GLU A 704 52.36 13.59 5.06
C GLU A 704 51.10 12.69 4.77
N SER A 705 51.03 11.58 4.02
CA SER A 705 51.76 10.27 3.99
C SER A 705 51.67 9.45 5.32
N CYS A 706 51.39 8.14 5.37
CA CYS A 706 51.35 7.08 4.34
C CYS A 706 50.12 6.13 4.50
N ASP A 707 50.00 5.20 3.55
CA ASP A 707 49.12 4.02 3.54
C ASP A 707 49.55 2.92 4.54
N ASP A 708 48.71 1.88 4.69
CA ASP A 708 49.12 0.47 4.46
C ASP A 708 47.89 -0.46 4.44
N ASP A 709 47.85 -1.39 3.49
CA ASP A 709 46.95 -2.55 3.45
C ASP A 709 47.53 -3.71 4.30
N ASP A 710 46.68 -4.63 4.78
CA ASP A 710 47.07 -6.06 4.81
C ASP A 710 45.87 -7.02 4.94
N ASP A 711 46.10 -8.30 4.60
CA ASP A 711 45.09 -9.33 4.28
C ASP A 711 44.93 -10.42 5.40
N ASP A 712 44.38 -11.58 5.00
CA ASP A 712 44.53 -12.93 5.57
C ASP A 712 43.54 -13.45 6.65
N SER A 713 42.39 -13.90 6.13
CA SER A 713 41.90 -15.30 6.12
C SER A 713 41.54 -16.15 7.39
N ASP A 714 40.47 -16.94 7.14
CA ASP A 714 40.26 -18.38 7.43
C ASP A 714 39.89 -19.03 8.81
N LYS A 715 38.88 -19.94 8.71
CA LYS A 715 38.62 -21.22 9.42
C LYS A 715 38.51 -21.30 10.98
N SER A 716 37.94 -22.37 11.59
CA SER A 716 36.70 -23.18 11.35
C SER A 716 36.47 -24.23 12.47
N PHE A 717 35.23 -24.70 12.72
CA PHE A 717 34.82 -25.93 13.48
C PHE A 717 35.14 -25.99 15.01
N ASP A 718 34.56 -26.87 15.87
CA ASP A 718 33.21 -27.49 15.99
C ASP A 718 32.98 -28.17 17.38
N SER A 719 31.71 -28.46 17.75
CA SER A 719 31.26 -29.51 18.73
C SER A 719 31.51 -29.26 20.24
N GLN A 720 30.98 -29.98 21.26
CA GLN A 720 29.96 -31.05 21.39
C GLN A 720 29.36 -31.14 22.85
N ALA A 721 28.28 -31.92 23.08
CA ALA A 721 27.90 -32.62 24.35
C ALA A 721 27.51 -31.82 25.66
N LYS A 722 26.97 -32.36 26.78
CA LYS A 722 26.05 -33.51 27.13
C LYS A 722 25.48 -33.37 28.59
N ARG A 723 24.21 -33.77 28.85
CA ARG A 723 23.65 -34.43 30.11
C ARG A 723 23.66 -33.65 31.46
N TYR A 724 22.92 -33.96 32.57
CA TYR A 724 21.77 -34.86 32.89
C TYR A 724 21.10 -34.52 34.28
N SER A 725 19.76 -34.71 34.46
CA SER A 725 18.99 -35.03 35.73
C SER A 725 19.08 -34.07 36.97
N HIS A 726 18.23 -34.05 38.03
CA HIS A 726 16.91 -34.61 38.47
C HIS A 726 16.49 -33.88 39.80
N SER A 727 15.32 -33.99 40.47
CA SER A 727 13.92 -34.44 40.15
C SER A 727 12.97 -34.21 41.37
N GLY A 728 11.67 -33.92 41.13
CA GLY A 728 10.59 -33.96 42.16
C GLY A 728 10.25 -32.61 42.84
N GLN A 729 9.12 -32.42 43.54
CA GLN A 729 7.85 -33.19 43.61
C GLN A 729 6.76 -32.32 44.33
N LYS A 730 5.45 -32.62 44.13
CA LYS A 730 4.27 -32.16 44.94
C LYS A 730 3.84 -30.68 44.81
N ASP A 731 2.58 -30.27 45.06
CA ASP A 731 1.29 -31.02 45.10
C ASP A 731 0.06 -30.10 44.79
N ALA A 732 -0.99 -30.73 44.23
CA ALA A 732 -2.44 -30.47 44.33
C ALA A 732 -3.12 -29.06 44.23
N SER A 733 -4.06 -28.99 43.27
CA SER A 733 -5.39 -28.31 43.33
C SER A 733 -5.47 -26.77 43.12
N SER A 734 -6.57 -26.17 42.64
CA SER A 734 -7.93 -26.68 42.33
C SER A 734 -8.64 -25.97 41.15
N THR A 735 -9.76 -26.54 40.69
CA THR A 735 -10.75 -26.02 39.71
C THR A 735 -11.34 -24.64 40.07
N LYS A 736 -11.87 -23.73 39.20
CA LYS A 736 -12.86 -23.79 38.07
C LYS A 736 -12.97 -22.35 37.45
N ARG A 737 -13.65 -21.97 36.34
CA ARG A 737 -14.44 -22.59 35.23
C ARG A 737 -14.51 -21.60 34.02
N GLU A 738 -15.17 -22.00 32.92
CA GLU A 738 -15.91 -21.22 31.90
C GLU A 738 -16.63 -19.93 32.41
N LYS A 739 -16.99 -18.89 31.62
CA LYS A 739 -17.04 -18.61 30.14
C LYS A 739 -17.17 -17.06 29.92
N SER A 740 -17.42 -16.41 28.76
CA SER A 740 -17.71 -16.73 27.33
C SER A 740 -17.65 -15.44 26.45
N VAL A 741 -17.69 -15.60 25.11
CA VAL A 741 -18.00 -14.60 24.04
C VAL A 741 -16.92 -13.57 23.67
N THR A 742 -16.33 -13.76 22.49
CA THR A 742 -15.71 -12.69 21.68
C THR A 742 -16.75 -12.21 20.65
N VAL A 743 -16.99 -10.91 20.55
CA VAL A 743 -17.91 -10.34 19.55
C VAL A 743 -17.12 -9.96 18.29
N HIS A 744 -17.33 -10.69 17.20
CA HIS A 744 -16.93 -10.24 15.87
C HIS A 744 -17.77 -9.01 15.47
N GLN A 745 -17.13 -8.03 14.84
CA GLN A 745 -17.79 -6.82 14.37
C GLN A 745 -17.78 -6.81 12.84
N GLU A 746 -18.94 -7.11 12.26
CA GLU A 746 -19.16 -7.11 10.81
C GLU A 746 -18.93 -5.71 10.23
N GLU A 747 -18.29 -5.63 9.06
CA GLU A 747 -18.20 -4.36 8.31
C GLU A 747 -19.53 -4.08 7.60
N ILE A 748 -20.29 -3.14 8.15
CA ILE A 748 -21.57 -2.69 7.58
C ILE A 748 -21.27 -1.95 6.26
N VAL A 749 -21.82 -2.47 5.16
CA VAL A 749 -21.79 -1.81 3.84
C VAL A 749 -22.47 -0.44 3.94
N GLU A 750 -21.71 0.63 3.73
CA GLU A 750 -22.21 2.00 3.92
C GLU A 750 -23.11 2.44 2.74
N ASN A 751 -24.42 2.58 2.99
CA ASN A 751 -25.40 2.90 1.95
C ASN A 751 -25.25 4.36 1.44
N MET A 752 -25.15 4.55 0.12
CA MET A 752 -24.96 5.87 -0.52
C MET A 752 -26.21 6.38 -1.25
N ASP A 753 -27.35 5.69 -1.14
CA ASP A 753 -28.62 6.13 -1.71
C ASP A 753 -29.13 7.45 -1.10
N ARG A 754 -29.53 8.38 -1.96
CA ARG A 754 -30.06 9.70 -1.59
C ARG A 754 -31.39 9.60 -0.86
N ASP A 755 -32.29 8.71 -1.27
CA ASP A 755 -33.62 8.61 -0.67
C ASP A 755 -33.54 8.00 0.74
N TYR A 756 -32.68 6.99 0.93
CA TYR A 756 -32.29 6.50 2.25
C TYR A 756 -31.71 7.60 3.15
N ILE A 757 -30.77 8.41 2.66
CA ILE A 757 -30.17 9.52 3.42
C ILE A 757 -31.24 10.56 3.83
N ILE A 758 -32.12 10.95 2.90
CA ILE A 758 -33.24 11.87 3.17
C ILE A 758 -34.17 11.29 4.23
N ALA A 759 -34.57 10.03 4.10
CA ALA A 759 -35.46 9.35 5.05
C ALA A 759 -34.82 9.23 6.44
N MET A 760 -33.54 8.88 6.53
CA MET A 760 -32.82 8.69 7.80
C MET A 760 -32.63 10.02 8.54
N VAL A 761 -32.26 11.10 7.85
CA VAL A 761 -32.17 12.44 8.44
C VAL A 761 -33.55 12.97 8.85
N SER A 762 -34.57 12.78 8.01
CA SER A 762 -35.97 13.16 8.35
C SER A 762 -36.47 12.45 9.61
N ARG A 763 -36.18 11.14 9.75
CA ARG A 763 -36.50 10.33 10.93
C ARG A 763 -35.80 10.81 12.21
N ASN A 764 -34.68 11.53 12.09
CA ASN A 764 -33.96 12.17 13.20
C ASN A 764 -34.42 13.62 13.50
N ARG A 765 -35.55 14.06 12.93
CA ARG A 765 -36.13 15.43 12.94
C ARG A 765 -35.49 16.44 11.97
N GLY A 766 -34.90 15.97 10.88
CA GLY A 766 -34.34 16.82 9.82
C GLY A 766 -32.91 17.29 10.10
N PRO A 767 -32.29 17.96 9.11
CA PRO A 767 -30.85 18.24 9.10
C PRO A 767 -30.40 19.22 10.18
N CYS A 768 -29.20 18.99 10.70
CA CYS A 768 -28.55 19.88 11.66
C CYS A 768 -28.16 21.20 10.97
N LYS A 769 -28.58 22.34 11.53
CA LYS A 769 -28.26 23.68 10.98
C LYS A 769 -27.18 24.40 11.77
N THR A 770 -26.87 23.95 12.98
CA THR A 770 -25.92 24.59 13.90
C THR A 770 -25.19 23.53 14.72
N GLN A 771 -24.04 23.90 15.31
CA GLN A 771 -23.32 23.02 16.25
C GLN A 771 -24.19 22.55 17.42
N GLN A 772 -25.11 23.40 17.88
CA GLN A 772 -26.04 23.09 18.96
C GLN A 772 -27.09 22.04 18.55
N ASP A 773 -27.41 21.92 17.26
CA ASP A 773 -28.35 20.92 16.77
C ASP A 773 -27.69 19.55 16.68
N VAL A 774 -26.39 19.49 16.38
CA VAL A 774 -25.58 18.27 16.52
C VAL A 774 -25.53 17.82 17.98
N ASP A 775 -25.37 18.74 18.94
CA ASP A 775 -25.47 18.40 20.38
C ASP A 775 -26.86 17.87 20.76
N LYS A 776 -27.94 18.53 20.32
CA LYS A 776 -29.32 18.04 20.50
C LYS A 776 -29.57 16.70 19.80
N MET A 777 -28.86 16.39 18.72
CA MET A 777 -28.93 15.10 18.03
C MET A 777 -28.23 14.01 18.84
N MET A 778 -27.01 14.27 19.33
CA MET A 778 -26.24 13.31 20.13
C MET A 778 -26.94 12.95 21.44
N LEU A 779 -27.49 13.94 22.16
CA LEU A 779 -28.31 13.72 23.36
C LEU A 779 -29.56 12.86 23.07
N ARG A 780 -30.16 12.99 21.88
CA ARG A 780 -31.30 12.15 21.42
C ARG A 780 -30.90 10.74 21.01
N PHE A 781 -29.60 10.42 20.97
CA PHE A 781 -29.10 9.08 20.73
C PHE A 781 -28.56 8.40 21.99
N ASP A 782 -28.55 9.04 23.16
CA ASP A 782 -28.18 8.34 24.38
C ASP A 782 -29.18 7.23 24.71
N GLY A 783 -28.65 6.06 25.07
CA GLY A 783 -29.38 4.78 25.08
C GLY A 783 -29.38 3.99 23.75
N LYS A 784 -29.09 4.60 22.59
CA LYS A 784 -29.01 3.88 21.30
C LYS A 784 -27.70 3.13 21.11
N THR A 785 -27.70 2.15 20.21
CA THR A 785 -26.52 1.34 19.86
C THR A 785 -25.43 2.17 19.16
N ARG A 786 -24.18 1.69 19.24
CA ARG A 786 -23.03 2.33 18.58
C ARG A 786 -23.17 2.34 17.04
N ALA A 787 -23.83 1.33 16.45
CA ALA A 787 -24.11 1.26 15.02
C ALA A 787 -25.10 2.35 14.59
N GLU A 788 -26.27 2.44 15.24
CA GLU A 788 -27.25 3.49 14.97
C GLU A 788 -26.68 4.90 15.16
N LYS A 789 -25.83 5.10 16.20
CA LYS A 789 -25.12 6.37 16.41
C LYS A 789 -24.23 6.70 15.20
N ARG A 790 -23.33 5.79 14.79
CA ARG A 790 -22.43 6.00 13.62
C ARG A 790 -23.23 6.30 12.36
N GLU A 791 -24.25 5.49 12.07
CA GLU A 791 -25.02 5.57 10.84
C GLU A 791 -25.85 6.87 10.75
N ALA A 792 -26.47 7.30 11.84
CA ALA A 792 -27.20 8.56 11.87
C ALA A 792 -26.27 9.78 11.64
N ILE A 793 -25.05 9.76 12.17
CA ILE A 793 -24.06 10.82 11.93
C ILE A 793 -23.53 10.74 10.47
N ARG A 794 -23.36 9.53 9.92
CA ARG A 794 -22.94 9.30 8.52
C ARG A 794 -23.97 9.89 7.55
N CYS A 795 -25.24 9.55 7.71
CA CYS A 795 -26.33 10.11 6.92
C CYS A 795 -26.43 11.64 7.06
N GLU A 796 -26.23 12.21 8.25
CA GLU A 796 -26.21 13.68 8.42
C GLU A 796 -25.05 14.33 7.64
N ILE A 797 -23.82 13.80 7.74
CA ILE A 797 -22.67 14.30 6.97
C ILE A 797 -22.92 14.22 5.46
N LEU A 798 -23.47 13.10 4.98
CA LEU A 798 -23.81 12.92 3.57
C LEU A 798 -24.97 13.82 3.14
N TYR A 799 -25.92 14.15 4.01
CA TYR A 799 -26.99 15.12 3.73
C TYR A 799 -26.42 16.54 3.57
N GLN A 800 -25.52 16.96 4.47
CA GLN A 800 -24.81 18.25 4.34
C GLN A 800 -24.06 18.32 3.00
N LYS A 801 -23.31 17.26 2.65
CA LYS A 801 -22.49 17.22 1.43
C LYS A 801 -23.28 17.05 0.13
N MET A 802 -24.20 16.10 0.05
CA MET A 802 -24.85 15.69 -1.21
C MET A 802 -26.20 16.37 -1.48
N ILE A 803 -26.86 16.92 -0.45
CA ILE A 803 -28.23 17.48 -0.56
C ILE A 803 -28.23 18.98 -0.26
N LEU A 804 -27.45 19.43 0.73
CA LEU A 804 -27.26 20.86 1.01
C LEU A 804 -26.03 21.47 0.31
N ASN A 805 -25.24 20.65 -0.40
CA ASN A 805 -24.04 21.05 -1.15
C ASN A 805 -23.04 21.88 -0.32
N ASN A 806 -22.87 21.52 0.96
CA ASN A 806 -21.90 22.14 1.86
C ASN A 806 -20.48 21.69 1.49
N THR A 807 -19.64 22.64 1.08
CA THR A 807 -18.28 22.42 0.57
C THR A 807 -17.18 22.58 1.64
N ASP A 808 -17.54 22.54 2.93
CA ASP A 808 -16.54 22.61 4.02
C ASP A 808 -15.63 21.36 4.03
N PRO A 809 -14.29 21.52 3.97
CA PRO A 809 -13.35 20.40 3.85
C PRO A 809 -13.31 19.47 5.07
N ASN A 810 -13.96 19.82 6.19
CA ASN A 810 -14.15 18.90 7.31
C ASN A 810 -15.14 17.77 6.96
N LEU A 811 -16.03 17.95 5.99
CA LEU A 811 -16.95 16.90 5.51
C LEU A 811 -16.28 15.89 4.57
N ASP A 812 -15.10 16.21 4.02
CA ASP A 812 -14.33 15.37 3.08
C ASP A 812 -13.22 14.54 3.77
N CYS A 813 -13.23 14.46 5.09
CA CYS A 813 -12.22 13.73 5.87
C CYS A 813 -12.53 12.22 5.98
N LEU A 814 -11.48 11.38 5.99
CA LEU A 814 -11.61 9.96 6.37
C LEU A 814 -11.81 9.83 7.88
N PHE A 815 -13.04 9.59 8.32
CA PHE A 815 -13.37 9.49 9.75
C PHE A 815 -13.02 8.11 10.34
N ARG A 816 -12.22 8.09 11.40
CA ARG A 816 -11.78 6.86 12.08
C ARG A 816 -12.75 6.38 13.16
N ASN A 817 -13.64 7.26 13.64
CA ASN A 817 -14.64 6.94 14.66
C ASN A 817 -15.80 7.96 14.69
N SER A 818 -16.90 7.59 15.34
CA SER A 818 -18.11 8.44 15.46
C SER A 818 -17.89 9.77 16.20
N THR A 819 -16.90 9.87 17.09
CA THR A 819 -16.59 11.12 17.80
C THR A 819 -15.91 12.11 16.86
N GLU A 820 -14.99 11.64 16.02
CA GLU A 820 -14.36 12.43 14.96
C GLU A 820 -15.39 12.91 13.93
N MET A 821 -16.34 12.06 13.53
CA MET A 821 -17.48 12.44 12.68
C MET A 821 -18.28 13.59 13.29
N VAL A 822 -18.62 13.53 14.59
CA VAL A 822 -19.35 14.61 15.30
C VAL A 822 -18.53 15.90 15.37
N ILE A 823 -17.23 15.81 15.66
CA ILE A 823 -16.35 16.99 15.72
C ILE A 823 -16.28 17.66 14.34
N LYS A 824 -16.06 16.88 13.28
CA LYS A 824 -15.98 17.36 11.90
C LYS A 824 -17.29 17.96 11.39
N LEU A 825 -18.42 17.30 11.65
CA LEU A 825 -19.76 17.84 11.37
C LEU A 825 -20.04 19.15 12.12
N LYS A 826 -19.56 19.30 13.36
CA LYS A 826 -19.67 20.58 14.09
C LYS A 826 -18.78 21.66 13.49
N LEU A 827 -17.55 21.33 13.06
CA LEU A 827 -16.66 22.32 12.43
C LEU A 827 -17.28 22.88 11.13
N ALA A 828 -17.93 22.03 10.34
CA ALA A 828 -18.63 22.39 9.11
C ALA A 828 -20.01 23.07 9.31
N LEU A 829 -20.41 23.39 10.55
CA LEU A 829 -21.69 24.01 10.88
C LEU A 829 -21.52 25.28 11.72
N PRO A 830 -22.35 26.31 11.52
CA PRO A 830 -22.20 27.59 12.22
C PRO A 830 -22.44 27.45 13.72
N ARG A 831 -21.54 28.06 14.51
CA ARG A 831 -21.68 28.20 15.95
C ARG A 831 -22.57 29.40 16.27
N VAL A 832 -23.85 29.15 16.50
CA VAL A 832 -24.71 30.13 17.17
C VAL A 832 -24.11 30.42 18.55
N LYS A 833 -23.58 31.64 18.73
CA LYS A 833 -23.29 32.17 20.06
C LYS A 833 -24.60 32.17 20.85
N PRO A 834 -24.63 31.76 22.13
CA PRO A 834 -25.77 32.07 22.98
C PRO A 834 -25.96 33.58 22.95
N GLY A 835 -27.08 34.05 22.38
CA GLY A 835 -27.48 35.43 22.54
C GLY A 835 -27.63 35.66 24.05
N TYR A 836 -27.04 36.73 24.58
CA TYR A 836 -27.22 37.08 25.98
C TYR A 836 -28.70 37.34 26.21
N SER A 837 -29.40 36.36 26.78
CA SER A 837 -30.73 36.58 27.33
C SER A 837 -30.53 37.47 28.55
N LEU A 838 -30.65 38.77 28.31
CA LEU A 838 -30.77 39.77 29.36
C LEU A 838 -32.09 39.51 30.08
N VAL A 839 -32.04 38.60 31.05
CA VAL A 839 -33.06 38.45 32.08
C VAL A 839 -32.99 39.70 32.95
N LEU A 840 -33.59 40.78 32.45
CA LEU A 840 -33.97 41.97 33.20
C LEU A 840 -35.13 41.57 34.12
N GLU A 841 -34.82 40.79 35.16
CA GLU A 841 -35.75 40.67 36.28
C GLU A 841 -35.88 42.05 36.97
N PRO A 842 -37.10 42.53 37.26
CA PRO A 842 -37.26 43.89 37.74
C PRO A 842 -36.73 44.07 39.16
N LYS A 843 -35.58 44.75 39.33
CA LYS A 843 -35.19 45.25 40.64
C LYS A 843 -36.23 46.27 41.11
N ARG A 844 -37.01 45.84 42.10
CA ARG A 844 -38.17 46.56 42.67
C ARG A 844 -37.88 48.04 42.90
N THR A 845 -38.74 48.90 42.37
CA THR A 845 -38.78 50.32 42.70
C THR A 845 -39.04 50.52 44.20
N LYS A 846 -38.22 51.35 44.84
CA LYS A 846 -38.60 52.04 46.10
C LYS A 846 -39.19 53.41 45.76
N GLN A 847 -39.86 54.02 46.74
CA GLN A 847 -40.95 54.98 46.50
C GLN A 847 -40.53 56.47 46.39
N LYS A 848 -41.48 57.25 45.86
CA LYS A 848 -41.65 58.73 45.92
C LYS A 848 -41.14 59.39 47.22
N PRO A 849 -40.65 60.65 47.16
CA PRO A 849 -41.51 61.86 47.02
C PRO A 849 -41.10 62.77 45.82
N VAL A 850 -41.83 63.76 45.27
CA VAL A 850 -43.00 64.61 45.67
C VAL A 850 -42.62 65.86 46.49
N LEU A 851 -43.04 67.10 46.17
CA LEU A 851 -43.82 67.63 45.03
C LEU A 851 -42.83 68.04 43.87
N GLN A 852 -42.88 69.13 43.07
CA GLN A 852 -43.86 70.22 42.81
C GLN A 852 -43.64 70.89 41.43
N ASP A 853 -44.65 71.58 40.91
CA ASP A 853 -44.61 72.48 39.74
C ASP A 853 -44.06 73.89 40.09
N PRO A 854 -43.52 74.66 39.13
CA PRO A 854 -44.40 75.40 38.19
C PRO A 854 -43.97 75.34 36.71
N ALA A 855 -44.93 75.59 35.81
CA ALA A 855 -44.66 75.90 34.40
C ALA A 855 -44.77 77.41 34.15
N ALA A 856 -43.87 77.98 33.31
CA ALA A 856 -44.16 79.07 32.37
C ALA A 856 -42.92 79.51 31.57
N ALA A 857 -43.15 79.94 30.33
CA ALA A 857 -42.36 80.90 29.53
C ALA A 857 -40.89 80.53 29.11
N SER A 858 -40.39 80.95 27.94
CA SER A 858 -41.09 81.40 26.71
C SER A 858 -40.14 81.47 25.50
N SER A 859 -40.63 80.98 24.35
CA SER A 859 -40.44 81.52 22.97
C SER A 859 -39.05 81.96 22.44
N SER A 860 -38.67 81.38 21.29
CA SER A 860 -38.03 82.04 20.12
C SER A 860 -36.59 82.61 20.26
N MET A 861 -35.76 82.70 19.22
CA MET A 861 -35.76 82.11 17.86
C MET A 861 -34.34 82.15 17.25
N GLY A 862 -34.05 81.23 16.33
CA GLY A 862 -33.10 81.43 15.24
C GLY A 862 -31.60 81.33 15.56
N GLY A 863 -30.77 81.33 14.49
CA GLY A 863 -29.33 81.63 14.59
C GLY A 863 -28.37 80.49 14.27
N LEU A 864 -28.14 80.28 12.97
CA LEU A 864 -26.93 79.66 12.39
C LEU A 864 -25.63 80.07 13.11
N GLY A 865 -24.70 79.14 13.36
CA GLY A 865 -23.36 79.49 13.84
C GLY A 865 -22.38 78.31 13.91
N TYR A 866 -21.20 78.55 13.34
CA TYR A 866 -19.93 77.81 13.48
C TYR A 866 -19.66 77.29 14.91
N ARG A 867 -18.85 76.23 15.11
CA ARG A 867 -17.65 75.86 14.34
C ARG A 867 -17.28 74.39 14.45
#